data_AF-A0A1S3IH40-F1
#
_entry.id   AF-A0A1S3IH40-F1
#
_cell.length_a   1.000
_cell.length_b   1.000
_cell.length_c   1.000
_cell.angle_alpha   90.00
_cell.angle_beta   90.00
_cell.angle_gamma   90.00
#
_symmetry.space_group_name_H-M   'P 1'
#
loop_
_entity.id
_entity.type
_entity.pdbx_description
1 polymer ?
#
loop_
_entity_poly.entity_id
_entity_poly.type
_entity_poly.pdbx_seq_one_letter_code
_entity_poly.pdbx_strand_id
1 'polypeptide(L)'
;MAIKVISFFNIRTLVCLLVVSSCLGPVYPGSSSSNTTTSEYIQLPRRGGVMRNDCYNKTDLPTERVVVDFSSRVVENEYIITFTGYFSARARHSFITSALHGSGVKNWGLVPRLNPAKNYPSDFEVVKLQEKSDEGLEALESHPNVKRVATHKKLTRTLKYLKVKPKASSSTVLNSPCVKTKSTSPDSWEQSFHSSRPINRKSLSLAGAFWHSPVRHRSRNLLRAIPRQISSALQAEILWSMGYTGANVKVAIFDTGLAEDHPHFKRGRIKDRTNWTHEKTLEDGLGHGTFVAGVISSNKDCLGFAPDADIYVFRVFTNNQVSYTSWFLDAFNYAILKKINVLNLSIGGPDFMDHPFVDKVWELTANKVIMVSAIGNDGPLYGTLNNPADQMDVIGVGGINFDNQIARFSSRGMTTWELPFGYGRMKPDIVTYGSQVRGSAMRGGCRSLSGTSVASPVVAGAVTLLYSAVLNRAHVVNPASMKQALMASAKRLPGSNMFEQGHGKLDLVKAYQVLRSYKPQASLSPSYVDLTECPYMWPYCTQPMYYGAMPVIVNVTILNGMGVSGKILEKPLWQPYTPQFGNYIEVAFSYPTELWPWSGYLAVSISVSKGAANWDGIAQGLVTLTVTSPPEDGEKSARTSTIKLPIKAKIIPTPPRSKRVLWDQYHNLRYPPGYFPRDNLRMKNDPLDWNGDHIHTNFRDMYTHLRNSGYYVEVLGSPFTCFDASQYGTLLIVDAEEEYFPGEVTKLKQDIDNGLSLIIFADWYNISVMKKVKFYDENTRQWWMPDTGGANIPAINDLLSPLGMAFSDEVYEGEFTLGEHEMYYASGTSIAKFPEDGLLITQSLKDQ
;
A
#
# COMPACT_ATOMS: atom_id res chain seq x y z
N MET A 1 10.22 32.89 21.34
CA MET A 1 10.07 33.10 19.89
C MET A 1 11.33 32.55 19.26
N ALA A 2 11.23 31.56 18.38
CA ALA A 2 12.41 30.94 17.77
C ALA A 2 12.04 30.47 16.36
N ILE A 3 12.62 31.13 15.36
CA ILE A 3 12.61 30.63 13.98
C ILE A 3 13.87 29.78 13.82
N LYS A 4 13.72 28.54 13.32
CA LYS A 4 14.86 27.68 12.97
C LYS A 4 14.77 27.33 11.50
N VAL A 5 15.58 27.99 10.69
CA VAL A 5 15.82 27.59 9.30
C VAL A 5 16.91 26.52 9.31
N ILE A 6 16.61 25.36 8.73
CA ILE A 6 17.48 24.18 8.75
C ILE A 6 17.60 23.70 7.31
N SER A 7 18.81 23.67 6.74
CA SER A 7 19.02 23.25 5.35
C SER A 7 19.36 21.75 5.22
N PHE A 8 18.95 20.92 6.19
CA PHE A 8 19.35 19.51 6.28
C PHE A 8 18.24 18.55 5.83
N PHE A 9 18.54 17.62 4.92
CA PHE A 9 17.64 16.51 4.59
C PHE A 9 18.27 15.13 4.81
N ASN A 10 17.66 14.36 5.73
CA ASN A 10 17.75 12.90 5.89
C ASN A 10 16.80 12.51 7.05
N ILE A 11 15.89 11.56 6.84
CA ILE A 11 14.86 11.14 7.81
C ILE A 11 15.44 10.69 9.16
N ARG A 12 16.68 10.16 9.20
CA ARG A 12 17.37 9.82 10.46
C ARG A 12 17.91 11.05 11.21
N THR A 13 18.22 12.12 10.49
CA THR A 13 18.81 13.37 11.02
C THR A 13 17.76 14.29 11.60
N LEU A 14 16.61 14.33 10.95
CA LEU A 14 15.39 15.03 11.33
C LEU A 14 14.99 14.83 12.81
N VAL A 15 15.26 13.63 13.34
CA VAL A 15 15.02 13.23 14.74
C VAL A 15 15.86 13.99 15.76
N CYS A 16 17.15 14.22 15.51
CA CYS A 16 18.06 14.74 16.53
C CYS A 16 17.87 16.24 16.77
N LEU A 17 17.61 17.02 15.72
CA LEU A 17 17.50 18.48 15.78
C LEU A 17 16.32 18.99 16.63
N LEU A 18 15.22 18.22 16.69
CA LEU A 18 14.02 18.57 17.44
C LEU A 18 14.17 18.36 18.96
N VAL A 19 15.10 17.50 19.39
CA VAL A 19 15.26 17.09 20.81
C VAL A 19 16.27 17.97 21.58
N VAL A 20 17.25 18.56 20.90
CA VAL A 20 18.36 19.32 21.54
C VAL A 20 17.91 20.68 22.15
N SER A 21 16.64 21.07 21.99
CA SER A 21 16.14 22.39 22.39
C SER A 21 15.64 22.49 23.85
N SER A 22 16.32 21.87 24.81
CA SER A 22 16.04 22.06 26.24
C SER A 22 17.30 21.98 27.12
N CYS A 23 17.48 23.02 27.95
CA CYS A 23 18.47 23.17 29.04
C CYS A 23 19.94 23.46 28.63
N LEU A 24 20.34 24.73 28.77
CA LEU A 24 21.74 25.15 28.92
C LEU A 24 22.04 25.44 30.40
N GLY A 25 23.20 25.01 30.88
CA GLY A 25 23.71 25.25 32.24
C GLY A 25 25.13 24.67 32.40
N PRO A 26 26.20 25.46 32.63
CA PRO A 26 27.58 25.01 32.37
C PRO A 26 28.41 24.69 33.63
N VAL A 27 29.29 23.67 33.55
CA VAL A 27 30.55 23.56 34.33
C VAL A 27 31.62 22.83 33.50
N TYR A 28 32.84 23.40 33.44
CA TYR A 28 34.08 22.87 32.80
C TYR A 28 35.05 22.31 33.89
N PRO A 29 36.20 21.68 33.58
CA PRO A 29 36.39 20.42 32.85
C PRO A 29 37.32 19.43 33.61
N GLY A 30 37.49 18.21 33.07
CA GLY A 30 38.52 17.26 33.55
C GLY A 30 38.95 16.30 32.46
N SER A 31 40.26 16.22 32.19
CA SER A 31 40.85 15.47 31.06
C SER A 31 41.26 14.04 31.43
N SER A 32 41.04 13.06 30.54
CA SER A 32 42.11 12.16 30.03
C SER A 32 41.58 11.12 29.03
N SER A 33 42.52 10.48 28.33
CA SER A 33 42.34 9.58 27.17
C SER A 33 41.96 8.14 27.52
N SER A 34 41.27 7.44 26.60
CA SER A 34 41.83 6.26 25.89
C SER A 34 40.76 5.47 25.09
N ASN A 35 41.23 4.70 24.10
CA ASN A 35 40.43 3.79 23.28
C ASN A 35 39.67 2.75 24.12
N THR A 36 38.42 2.40 23.76
CA THR A 36 38.08 1.01 23.39
C THR A 36 36.66 0.85 22.81
N THR A 37 36.51 -0.15 21.95
CA THR A 37 35.24 -0.68 21.43
C THR A 37 34.40 -1.36 22.51
N THR A 38 33.13 -1.01 22.64
CA THR A 38 32.09 -1.85 23.27
C THR A 38 30.73 -1.66 22.62
N SER A 39 30.06 -2.76 22.28
CA SER A 39 28.60 -2.83 22.21
C SER A 39 28.14 -4.06 22.99
N GLU A 40 27.07 -3.90 23.77
CA GLU A 40 26.81 -4.76 24.93
C GLU A 40 26.03 -6.03 24.61
N TYR A 41 26.38 -7.12 25.30
CA TYR A 41 25.67 -8.40 25.25
C TYR A 41 24.58 -8.45 26.33
N ILE A 42 23.31 -8.47 25.93
CA ILE A 42 22.21 -8.85 26.81
C ILE A 42 22.18 -10.38 26.97
N GLN A 43 22.27 -10.85 28.22
CA GLN A 43 22.36 -12.28 28.56
C GLN A 43 21.04 -13.04 28.33
N LEU A 44 21.16 -14.27 27.81
CA LEU A 44 20.09 -15.28 27.83
C LEU A 44 20.52 -16.49 28.67
N PRO A 45 19.62 -17.09 29.48
CA PRO A 45 19.99 -18.14 30.42
C PRO A 45 20.25 -19.49 29.72
N ARG A 46 21.39 -20.10 30.04
CA ARG A 46 21.75 -21.46 29.59
C ARG A 46 20.92 -22.52 30.32
N ARG A 47 20.35 -23.47 29.60
CA ARG A 47 20.00 -24.82 30.11
C ARG A 47 20.44 -25.88 29.11
N GLY A 48 21.29 -26.81 29.55
CA GLY A 48 21.80 -27.90 28.73
C GLY A 48 20.78 -29.02 28.51
N GLY A 49 20.95 -29.77 27.42
CA GLY A 49 20.15 -30.93 27.07
C GLY A 49 20.76 -31.66 25.88
N VAL A 50 21.27 -32.86 26.13
CA VAL A 50 22.02 -33.73 25.19
C VAL A 50 21.28 -33.94 23.86
N MET A 51 21.96 -33.74 22.73
CA MET A 51 21.48 -34.20 21.42
C MET A 51 21.92 -35.64 21.15
N ARG A 52 21.01 -36.45 20.58
CA ARG A 52 21.36 -37.64 19.81
C ARG A 52 21.44 -37.25 18.33
N ASN A 53 22.47 -37.72 17.64
CA ASN A 53 22.63 -37.52 16.20
C ASN A 53 21.87 -38.59 15.43
N ASP A 54 20.87 -38.18 14.65
CA ASP A 54 20.34 -38.96 13.52
C ASP A 54 20.46 -38.13 12.25
N CYS A 55 21.30 -38.59 11.31
CA CYS A 55 21.56 -37.91 10.05
C CYS A 55 20.47 -38.24 9.02
N TYR A 56 19.68 -37.25 8.61
CA TYR A 56 18.82 -37.34 7.43
C TYR A 56 19.09 -36.18 6.46
N ASN A 57 19.57 -36.52 5.27
CA ASN A 57 19.68 -35.59 4.14
C ASN A 57 18.29 -35.11 3.72
N LYS A 58 18.11 -33.79 3.67
CA LYS A 58 17.05 -33.14 2.90
C LYS A 58 17.65 -32.09 1.99
N THR A 59 17.39 -32.22 0.69
CA THR A 59 17.65 -31.19 -0.30
C THR A 59 16.62 -30.07 -0.13
N ASP A 60 17.00 -29.01 0.59
CA ASP A 60 16.21 -27.77 0.61
C ASP A 60 16.18 -27.19 -0.82
N LEU A 61 14.97 -27.05 -1.39
CA LEU A 61 14.78 -26.43 -2.71
C LEU A 61 15.21 -24.95 -2.66
N PRO A 62 15.92 -24.43 -3.68
CA PRO A 62 16.34 -23.04 -3.70
C PRO A 62 15.11 -22.12 -3.64
N THR A 63 15.09 -21.24 -2.65
CA THR A 63 14.00 -20.30 -2.44
C THR A 63 14.33 -18.97 -3.11
N GLU A 64 13.43 -18.45 -3.93
CA GLU A 64 13.63 -17.20 -4.66
C GLU A 64 12.67 -16.12 -4.14
N ARG A 65 13.20 -14.92 -3.88
CA ARG A 65 12.39 -13.72 -3.66
C ARG A 65 12.25 -13.03 -5.01
N VAL A 66 11.00 -12.75 -5.39
CA VAL A 66 10.69 -11.87 -6.51
C VAL A 66 10.84 -10.44 -6.00
N VAL A 67 11.82 -9.72 -6.53
CA VAL A 67 11.85 -8.26 -6.48
C VAL A 67 11.23 -7.75 -7.77
N VAL A 68 10.45 -6.68 -7.64
CA VAL A 68 9.69 -6.05 -8.71
C VAL A 68 10.10 -4.60 -8.71
N ASP A 69 10.84 -4.18 -9.73
CA ASP A 69 10.99 -2.75 -10.01
C ASP A 69 9.92 -2.39 -11.04
N PHE A 70 9.20 -1.28 -10.85
CA PHE A 70 8.17 -0.81 -11.78
C PHE A 70 8.50 0.61 -12.24
N SER A 71 8.27 0.90 -13.52
CA SER A 71 8.43 2.24 -14.09
C SER A 71 7.40 2.47 -15.18
N SER A 72 6.87 3.69 -15.23
CA SER A 72 5.88 4.17 -16.20
C SER A 72 6.48 5.35 -16.96
N ARG A 73 6.29 5.41 -18.28
CA ARG A 73 6.78 6.51 -19.14
C ARG A 73 5.73 6.84 -20.20
N VAL A 74 5.58 8.11 -20.55
CA VAL A 74 4.75 8.53 -21.68
C VAL A 74 5.40 8.09 -23.00
N VAL A 75 4.59 7.70 -23.98
CA VAL A 75 5.04 7.42 -25.35
C VAL A 75 4.94 8.70 -26.17
N GLU A 76 6.02 9.10 -26.85
CA GLU A 76 6.03 10.34 -27.62
C GLU A 76 4.91 10.37 -28.67
N ASN A 77 4.15 11.46 -28.66
CA ASN A 77 3.10 11.79 -29.63
C ASN A 77 2.01 10.73 -29.83
N GLU A 78 1.85 9.78 -28.90
CA GLU A 78 0.76 8.79 -28.90
C GLU A 78 -0.26 9.09 -27.79
N TYR A 79 -1.53 9.14 -28.19
CA TYR A 79 -2.65 9.51 -27.33
C TYR A 79 -3.74 8.43 -27.38
N ILE A 80 -4.22 8.03 -26.21
CA ILE A 80 -5.40 7.19 -26.05
C ILE A 80 -6.63 8.10 -26.13
N ILE A 81 -7.40 7.94 -27.21
CA ILE A 81 -8.70 8.59 -27.38
C ILE A 81 -9.75 7.62 -26.86
N THR A 82 -10.36 7.93 -25.72
CA THR A 82 -11.50 7.17 -25.20
C THR A 82 -12.82 7.77 -25.71
N PHE A 83 -13.79 6.93 -26.00
CA PHE A 83 -15.08 7.28 -26.58
C PHE A 83 -16.20 7.06 -25.57
N THR A 84 -17.36 7.65 -25.82
CA THR A 84 -18.56 7.54 -24.97
C THR A 84 -19.25 6.16 -25.03
N GLY A 85 -18.77 5.25 -25.88
CA GLY A 85 -19.32 3.90 -26.02
C GLY A 85 -18.48 3.02 -26.95
N TYR A 86 -18.93 1.78 -27.17
CA TYR A 86 -18.23 0.81 -28.02
C TYR A 86 -18.58 0.99 -29.50
N PHE A 87 -17.58 1.40 -30.29
CA PHE A 87 -17.73 1.72 -31.70
C PHE A 87 -16.87 0.83 -32.60
N SER A 88 -17.31 0.62 -33.84
CA SER A 88 -16.53 -0.09 -34.86
C SER A 88 -15.27 0.70 -35.23
N ALA A 89 -14.23 0.03 -35.74
CA ALA A 89 -13.00 0.71 -36.15
C ALA A 89 -13.23 1.80 -37.21
N ARG A 90 -14.17 1.59 -38.15
CA ARG A 90 -14.55 2.59 -39.15
C ARG A 90 -15.21 3.82 -38.52
N ALA A 91 -16.07 3.63 -37.51
CA ALA A 91 -16.72 4.74 -36.81
C ALA A 91 -15.71 5.56 -35.97
N ARG A 92 -14.87 4.90 -35.16
CA ARG A 92 -13.81 5.56 -34.37
C ARG A 92 -12.86 6.37 -35.24
N HIS A 93 -12.41 5.78 -36.37
CA HIS A 93 -11.59 6.49 -37.34
C HIS A 93 -12.32 7.71 -37.92
N SER A 94 -13.61 7.59 -38.27
CA SER A 94 -14.41 8.72 -38.77
C SER A 94 -14.55 9.86 -37.75
N PHE A 95 -14.68 9.55 -36.46
CA PHE A 95 -14.75 10.55 -35.39
C PHE A 95 -13.42 11.31 -35.26
N ILE A 96 -12.29 10.59 -35.22
CA ILE A 96 -10.94 11.18 -35.14
C ILE A 96 -10.66 12.03 -36.38
N THR A 97 -10.98 11.54 -37.58
CA THR A 97 -10.84 12.31 -38.82
C THR A 97 -11.70 13.57 -38.83
N SER A 98 -12.94 13.50 -38.33
CA SER A 98 -13.83 14.67 -38.24
C SER A 98 -13.39 15.68 -37.20
N ALA A 99 -12.82 15.23 -36.08
CA ALA A 99 -12.28 16.09 -35.03
C ALA A 99 -11.03 16.85 -35.51
N LEU A 100 -10.08 16.14 -36.14
CA LEU A 100 -8.84 16.75 -36.64
C LEU A 100 -9.05 17.59 -37.92
N HIS A 101 -10.18 17.43 -38.62
CA HIS A 101 -10.50 18.21 -39.81
C HIS A 101 -10.74 19.70 -39.48
N GLY A 102 -9.73 20.53 -39.75
CA GLY A 102 -9.74 21.97 -39.47
C GLY A 102 -8.78 22.39 -38.36
N SER A 103 -8.28 21.44 -37.56
CA SER A 103 -7.35 21.66 -36.42
C SER A 103 -5.89 21.97 -36.81
N GLY A 104 -5.61 22.28 -38.08
CA GLY A 104 -4.24 22.41 -38.60
C GLY A 104 -3.45 21.10 -38.74
N VAL A 105 -3.78 20.05 -37.97
CA VAL A 105 -3.08 18.75 -37.97
C VAL A 105 -3.28 17.99 -39.29
N LYS A 106 -2.24 17.99 -40.13
CA LYS A 106 -2.23 17.28 -41.43
C LYS A 106 -1.66 15.86 -41.33
N ASN A 107 -0.73 15.62 -40.42
CA ASN A 107 0.05 14.39 -40.35
C ASN A 107 -0.26 13.60 -39.07
N TRP A 108 -1.21 12.68 -39.14
CA TRP A 108 -1.57 11.76 -38.05
C TRP A 108 -1.85 10.35 -38.57
N GLY A 109 -1.86 9.37 -37.68
CA GLY A 109 -2.22 7.98 -37.99
C GLY A 109 -2.74 7.22 -36.78
N LEU A 110 -3.27 6.02 -37.01
CA LEU A 110 -3.71 5.12 -35.94
C LEU A 110 -2.64 4.05 -35.67
N VAL A 111 -2.38 3.74 -34.41
CA VAL A 111 -1.49 2.63 -34.04
C VAL A 111 -2.24 1.31 -34.28
N PRO A 112 -1.71 0.38 -35.10
CA PRO A 112 -2.45 -0.82 -35.50
C PRO A 112 -2.57 -1.82 -34.34
N ARG A 113 -3.81 -2.19 -34.00
CA ARG A 113 -4.10 -3.24 -33.02
C ARG A 113 -3.92 -4.63 -33.66
N LEU A 114 -2.84 -5.32 -33.28
CA LEU A 114 -2.43 -6.63 -33.79
C LEU A 114 -2.71 -7.76 -32.78
N ASN A 115 -3.90 -7.74 -32.18
CA ASN A 115 -4.32 -8.66 -31.12
C ASN A 115 -5.79 -9.11 -31.34
N PRO A 116 -6.33 -10.03 -30.52
CA PRO A 116 -7.70 -10.53 -30.69
C PRO A 116 -8.82 -9.49 -30.62
N ALA A 117 -8.59 -8.32 -30.00
CA ALA A 117 -9.60 -7.27 -29.88
C ALA A 117 -9.84 -6.50 -31.19
N LYS A 118 -8.94 -6.60 -32.19
CA LYS A 118 -9.11 -6.00 -33.53
C LYS A 118 -10.46 -6.30 -34.19
N ASN A 119 -11.01 -7.49 -33.92
CA ASN A 119 -12.24 -7.99 -34.54
C ASN A 119 -13.53 -7.56 -33.83
N TYR A 120 -13.43 -6.76 -32.76
CA TYR A 120 -14.57 -6.37 -31.93
C TYR A 120 -14.71 -4.84 -31.86
N PRO A 121 -15.92 -4.31 -31.59
CA PRO A 121 -16.09 -2.92 -31.19
C PRO A 121 -15.21 -2.55 -30.00
N SER A 122 -14.81 -1.28 -29.92
CA SER A 122 -13.89 -0.77 -28.90
C SER A 122 -14.37 0.59 -28.42
N ASP A 123 -14.07 0.91 -27.17
CA ASP A 123 -14.35 2.20 -26.53
C ASP A 123 -13.14 3.15 -26.53
N PHE A 124 -11.99 2.74 -27.08
CA PHE A 124 -10.81 3.60 -27.23
C PHE A 124 -10.09 3.32 -28.55
N GLU A 125 -9.28 4.26 -29.03
CA GLU A 125 -8.25 4.08 -30.08
C GLU A 125 -6.94 4.75 -29.66
N VAL A 126 -5.80 4.32 -30.22
CA VAL A 126 -4.52 5.03 -30.06
C VAL A 126 -4.19 5.82 -31.33
N VAL A 127 -4.12 7.15 -31.20
CA VAL A 127 -3.77 8.10 -32.26
C VAL A 127 -2.31 8.50 -32.10
N LYS A 128 -1.58 8.53 -33.21
CA LYS A 128 -0.24 9.09 -33.29
C LYS A 128 -0.26 10.38 -34.10
N LEU A 129 0.09 11.49 -33.48
CA LEU A 129 0.30 12.78 -34.15
C LEU A 129 1.78 12.87 -34.56
N GLN A 130 2.14 13.39 -35.73
CA GLN A 130 3.56 13.51 -36.09
C GLN A 130 4.22 14.76 -35.50
N GLU A 131 3.41 15.73 -35.10
CA GLU A 131 3.79 17.00 -34.47
C GLU A 131 2.91 17.16 -33.22
N LYS A 132 3.47 17.68 -32.11
CA LYS A 132 2.66 18.04 -30.93
C LYS A 132 1.86 19.30 -31.28
N SER A 133 0.54 19.18 -31.33
CA SER A 133 -0.39 20.26 -31.61
C SER A 133 -1.45 20.27 -30.52
N ASP A 134 -1.40 21.27 -29.64
CA ASP A 134 -2.37 21.41 -28.56
C ASP A 134 -3.78 21.70 -29.12
N GLU A 135 -3.87 22.51 -30.19
CA GLU A 135 -5.09 22.72 -31.00
C GLU A 135 -5.72 21.40 -31.49
N GLY A 136 -4.89 20.44 -31.93
CA GLY A 136 -5.34 19.11 -32.35
C GLY A 136 -5.85 18.23 -31.22
N LEU A 137 -5.30 18.38 -30.01
CA LEU A 137 -5.75 17.67 -28.80
C LEU A 137 -7.08 18.26 -28.29
N GLU A 138 -7.20 19.59 -28.26
CA GLU A 138 -8.46 20.29 -27.94
C GLU A 138 -9.58 19.95 -28.93
N ALA A 139 -9.26 19.86 -30.23
CA ALA A 139 -10.21 19.45 -31.27
C ALA A 139 -10.68 17.99 -31.10
N LEU A 140 -9.82 17.10 -30.61
CA LEU A 140 -10.18 15.72 -30.25
C LEU A 140 -11.06 15.67 -28.99
N GLU A 141 -10.71 16.42 -27.95
CA GLU A 141 -11.44 16.41 -26.67
C GLU A 141 -12.82 17.09 -26.75
N SER A 142 -12.98 18.09 -27.62
CA SER A 142 -14.27 18.76 -27.87
C SER A 142 -15.25 17.97 -28.75
N HIS A 143 -14.83 16.84 -29.35
CA HIS A 143 -15.70 16.04 -30.21
C HIS A 143 -16.75 15.25 -29.39
N PRO A 144 -18.06 15.31 -29.71
CA PRO A 144 -19.13 14.84 -28.81
C PRO A 144 -19.17 13.33 -28.50
N ASN A 145 -18.51 12.49 -29.31
CA ASN A 145 -18.35 11.06 -29.05
C ASN A 145 -17.04 10.70 -28.33
N VAL A 146 -16.14 11.65 -28.09
CA VAL A 146 -14.91 11.47 -27.31
C VAL A 146 -15.23 11.76 -25.85
N LYS A 147 -14.78 10.88 -24.95
CA LYS A 147 -14.96 11.00 -23.49
C LYS A 147 -13.76 11.69 -22.85
N ARG A 148 -12.55 11.38 -23.32
CA ARG A 148 -11.27 11.89 -22.78
C ARG A 148 -10.15 11.61 -23.78
N VAL A 149 -9.23 12.56 -23.92
CA VAL A 149 -7.91 12.38 -24.53
C VAL A 149 -6.88 12.18 -23.42
N ALA A 150 -6.03 11.15 -23.51
CA ALA A 150 -5.00 10.86 -22.52
C ALA A 150 -3.68 10.48 -23.19
N THR A 151 -2.55 10.70 -22.51
CA THR A 151 -1.24 10.25 -23.01
C THR A 151 -1.12 8.73 -22.97
N HIS A 152 -0.55 8.12 -24.01
CA HIS A 152 -0.30 6.67 -24.01
C HIS A 152 0.91 6.37 -23.12
N LYS A 153 0.75 5.51 -22.10
CA LYS A 153 1.88 5.09 -21.24
C LYS A 153 2.46 3.75 -21.66
N LYS A 154 3.79 3.67 -21.69
CA LYS A 154 4.61 2.45 -21.75
C LYS A 154 5.06 2.11 -20.33
N LEU A 155 4.90 0.85 -19.96
CA LEU A 155 5.26 0.32 -18.65
C LEU A 155 6.45 -0.62 -18.80
N THR A 156 7.44 -0.49 -17.92
CA THR A 156 8.57 -1.41 -17.86
C THR A 156 8.70 -1.92 -16.43
N ARG A 157 8.60 -3.24 -16.26
CA ARG A 157 8.78 -3.93 -14.99
C ARG A 157 10.04 -4.78 -15.03
N THR A 158 10.75 -4.91 -13.91
CA THR A 158 11.86 -5.87 -13.81
C THR A 158 11.62 -6.87 -12.68
N LEU A 159 11.24 -8.09 -13.04
CA LEU A 159 11.23 -9.28 -12.20
C LEU A 159 12.68 -9.74 -11.96
N LYS A 160 13.22 -9.47 -10.77
CA LYS A 160 14.53 -9.97 -10.33
C LYS A 160 14.32 -11.13 -9.34
N TYR A 161 14.75 -12.33 -9.70
CA TYR A 161 14.70 -13.51 -8.83
C TYR A 161 15.96 -13.58 -7.96
N LEU A 162 15.87 -13.08 -6.72
CA LEU A 162 16.98 -13.13 -5.76
C LEU A 162 16.96 -14.46 -5.00
N LYS A 163 18.02 -15.27 -5.13
CA LYS A 163 18.19 -16.49 -4.34
C LYS A 163 18.36 -16.14 -2.86
N VAL A 164 17.41 -16.54 -2.03
CA VAL A 164 17.45 -16.33 -0.59
C VAL A 164 18.41 -17.35 0.01
N LYS A 165 19.62 -16.91 0.39
CA LYS A 165 20.51 -17.75 1.21
C LYS A 165 19.80 -18.05 2.55
N PRO A 166 19.66 -19.32 2.97
CA PRO A 166 19.16 -19.61 4.31
C PRO A 166 20.11 -18.97 5.32
N LYS A 167 19.57 -18.31 6.36
CA LYS A 167 20.39 -17.79 7.45
C LYS A 167 21.06 -18.98 8.15
N ALA A 168 22.37 -19.13 7.93
CA ALA A 168 23.18 -19.99 8.78
C ALA A 168 23.11 -19.46 10.22
N SER A 169 22.71 -20.31 11.15
CA SER A 169 22.87 -20.04 12.58
C SER A 169 24.36 -19.91 12.87
N SER A 170 24.78 -18.77 13.42
CA SER A 170 26.18 -18.53 13.80
C SER A 170 26.56 -19.41 14.99
N SER A 171 27.06 -20.61 14.71
CA SER A 171 27.80 -21.45 15.66
C SER A 171 29.16 -21.77 15.06
N THR A 172 30.13 -20.90 15.31
CA THR A 172 31.55 -21.16 15.04
C THR A 172 32.03 -22.30 15.93
N VAL A 173 32.24 -23.47 15.33
CA VAL A 173 33.04 -24.56 15.91
C VAL A 173 34.06 -24.96 14.85
N LEU A 174 35.33 -25.06 15.25
CA LEU A 174 36.45 -25.31 14.35
C LEU A 174 36.28 -26.64 13.61
N ASN A 175 36.65 -26.66 12.33
CA ASN A 175 36.90 -27.90 11.60
C ASN A 175 38.03 -28.68 12.27
N SER A 176 37.78 -29.94 12.62
CA SER A 176 38.83 -30.91 12.92
C SER A 176 38.41 -32.28 12.36
N PRO A 177 39.27 -32.99 11.60
CA PRO A 177 38.88 -34.24 10.96
C PRO A 177 38.85 -35.41 11.95
N CYS A 178 37.78 -36.21 11.90
CA CYS A 178 37.62 -37.36 12.79
C CYS A 178 38.51 -38.54 12.37
N VAL A 179 39.53 -38.84 13.19
CA VAL A 179 40.28 -40.11 13.15
C VAL A 179 39.48 -41.19 13.90
N LYS A 180 39.43 -42.40 13.34
CA LYS A 180 38.78 -43.57 13.98
C LYS A 180 39.78 -44.35 14.84
N THR A 181 39.41 -44.67 16.08
CA THR A 181 39.91 -45.84 16.83
C THR A 181 38.86 -46.34 17.84
N LYS A 182 38.98 -47.60 18.27
CA LYS A 182 37.99 -48.34 19.10
C LYS A 182 38.51 -48.60 20.52
N SER A 183 37.60 -48.56 21.51
CA SER A 183 37.59 -49.36 22.75
C SER A 183 36.22 -49.15 23.44
N THR A 184 35.36 -50.17 23.62
CA THR A 184 35.28 -51.14 24.73
C THR A 184 35.08 -50.53 26.13
N SER A 185 33.92 -50.83 26.71
CA SER A 185 33.40 -50.57 28.07
C SER A 185 33.98 -51.56 29.12
N PRO A 186 33.56 -51.61 30.42
CA PRO A 186 32.44 -50.95 31.13
C PRO A 186 32.76 -50.40 32.56
N ASP A 187 31.71 -50.26 33.40
CA ASP A 187 31.70 -50.12 34.89
C ASP A 187 31.98 -48.72 35.50
N SER A 188 31.42 -48.27 36.65
CA SER A 188 30.26 -48.68 37.51
C SER A 188 29.97 -47.60 38.61
N TRP A 189 28.99 -47.82 39.53
CA TRP A 189 28.64 -47.04 40.76
C TRP A 189 28.01 -45.63 40.55
N GLU A 190 26.74 -45.37 40.88
CA GLU A 190 26.09 -45.19 42.20
C GLU A 190 26.42 -43.89 42.96
N GLN A 191 25.42 -43.04 43.17
CA GLN A 191 24.91 -42.73 44.52
C GLN A 191 23.55 -42.01 44.50
N SER A 192 22.75 -42.28 45.52
CA SER A 192 21.35 -41.85 45.70
C SER A 192 21.22 -40.74 46.75
N PHE A 193 20.15 -39.94 46.70
CA PHE A 193 19.55 -39.37 47.92
C PHE A 193 18.04 -39.11 47.74
N HIS A 194 17.26 -39.38 48.78
CA HIS A 194 15.79 -39.34 48.80
C HIS A 194 15.22 -38.22 49.69
N SER A 195 14.08 -37.65 49.29
CA SER A 195 12.88 -37.33 50.13
C SER A 195 11.85 -36.58 49.27
N SER A 196 10.52 -36.75 49.29
CA SER A 196 9.53 -37.39 50.17
C SER A 196 9.00 -36.54 51.35
N ARG A 197 7.96 -35.73 51.12
CA ARG A 197 6.57 -35.97 51.63
C ARG A 197 5.53 -34.92 51.17
N PRO A 198 4.21 -35.23 51.16
CA PRO A 198 3.12 -34.35 50.70
C PRO A 198 2.13 -33.94 51.82
N ILE A 199 1.25 -32.95 51.56
CA ILE A 199 0.08 -32.62 52.41
C ILE A 199 -1.19 -32.43 51.55
N ASN A 200 -2.35 -32.75 52.12
CA ASN A 200 -3.63 -32.98 51.44
C ASN A 200 -4.83 -32.50 52.32
N ARG A 201 -5.87 -31.89 51.74
CA ARG A 201 -7.27 -31.67 52.25
C ARG A 201 -8.03 -30.89 51.14
N LYS A 202 -9.12 -31.36 50.51
CA LYS A 202 -10.50 -31.68 50.98
C LYS A 202 -11.27 -30.43 51.48
N SER A 203 -12.56 -30.17 51.15
CA SER A 203 -13.51 -30.76 50.16
C SER A 203 -14.89 -30.01 50.19
N LEU A 204 -15.75 -30.30 49.19
CA LEU A 204 -17.25 -30.18 49.09
C LEU A 204 -17.73 -29.05 48.13
N SER A 205 -18.31 -29.33 46.94
CA SER A 205 -19.62 -29.94 46.56
C SER A 205 -20.80 -28.97 46.79
N LEU A 206 -21.73 -28.68 45.89
CA LEU A 206 -22.34 -29.35 44.72
C LEU A 206 -22.34 -28.39 43.48
N ALA A 207 -22.90 -28.60 42.27
CA ALA A 207 -23.57 -29.70 41.56
C ALA A 207 -23.48 -29.45 40.01
N GLY A 208 -24.08 -30.32 39.17
CA GLY A 208 -24.55 -29.97 37.81
C GLY A 208 -23.50 -29.92 36.68
N ALA A 209 -23.15 -31.09 36.12
CA ALA A 209 -22.17 -31.20 35.04
C ALA A 209 -22.74 -31.84 33.76
N PHE A 210 -22.33 -31.34 32.59
CA PHE A 210 -22.02 -32.18 31.42
C PHE A 210 -20.99 -31.51 30.49
N TRP A 211 -19.90 -32.26 30.24
CA TRP A 211 -18.87 -32.10 29.19
C TRP A 211 -18.21 -30.73 28.93
N HIS A 212 -17.04 -30.51 29.52
CA HIS A 212 -15.82 -30.03 28.84
C HIS A 212 -14.58 -30.44 29.65
N SER A 213 -13.72 -31.32 29.11
CA SER A 213 -12.43 -31.68 29.74
C SER A 213 -11.32 -30.73 29.28
N PRO A 214 -10.55 -30.11 30.18
CA PRO A 214 -9.42 -29.26 29.81
C PRO A 214 -8.17 -30.12 29.54
N VAL A 215 -7.92 -30.46 28.28
CA VAL A 215 -6.65 -31.11 27.91
C VAL A 215 -5.51 -30.09 27.99
N ARG A 216 -4.74 -30.13 29.08
CA ARG A 216 -3.49 -29.37 29.27
C ARG A 216 -2.41 -29.86 28.29
N HIS A 217 -2.43 -29.39 27.04
CA HIS A 217 -1.30 -29.57 26.14
C HIS A 217 -0.17 -28.58 26.46
N ARG A 218 0.82 -29.04 27.23
CA ARG A 218 2.20 -28.50 27.18
C ARG A 218 2.86 -28.95 25.88
N SER A 219 2.49 -28.34 24.74
CA SER A 219 3.26 -28.52 23.49
C SER A 219 4.49 -27.62 23.52
N ARG A 220 5.66 -28.21 23.80
CA ARG A 220 6.94 -27.59 23.42
C ARG A 220 6.97 -27.56 21.89
N ASN A 221 6.91 -26.37 21.29
CA ASN A 221 6.98 -26.21 19.84
C ASN A 221 8.39 -26.54 19.33
N LEU A 222 8.61 -27.81 19.00
CA LEU A 222 9.85 -28.32 18.44
C LEU A 222 9.58 -29.24 17.23
N LEU A 223 8.88 -28.69 16.22
CA LEU A 223 8.86 -29.23 14.86
C LEU A 223 8.98 -28.07 13.87
N ARG A 224 10.17 -27.95 13.27
CA ARG A 224 10.44 -27.10 12.09
C ARG A 224 9.46 -27.52 10.99
N ALA A 225 8.50 -26.66 10.69
CA ALA A 225 7.34 -27.04 9.88
C ALA A 225 7.77 -27.55 8.50
N ILE A 226 7.34 -28.77 8.16
CA ILE A 226 7.33 -29.21 6.76
C ILE A 226 6.48 -28.18 6.00
N PRO A 227 6.96 -27.58 4.90
CA PRO A 227 6.20 -26.58 4.16
C PRO A 227 4.95 -27.24 3.59
N ARG A 228 3.82 -27.05 4.28
CA ARG A 228 2.50 -27.52 3.88
C ARG A 228 2.10 -26.81 2.59
N GLN A 229 1.43 -27.52 1.68
CA GLN A 229 0.87 -26.89 0.50
C GLN A 229 -0.13 -25.81 0.94
N ILE A 230 -0.15 -24.70 0.20
CA ILE A 230 -0.90 -23.50 0.58
C ILE A 230 -2.42 -23.75 0.66
N SER A 231 -2.95 -24.61 -0.20
CA SER A 231 -4.34 -25.07 -0.17
C SER A 231 -4.69 -25.83 1.12
N SER A 232 -3.83 -26.75 1.58
CA SER A 232 -3.98 -27.40 2.90
C SER A 232 -3.85 -26.42 4.07
N ALA A 233 -2.92 -25.45 3.98
CA ALA A 233 -2.70 -24.44 5.03
C ALA A 233 -3.91 -23.49 5.21
N LEU A 234 -4.69 -23.30 4.15
CA LEU A 234 -5.94 -22.53 4.14
C LEU A 234 -7.20 -23.43 4.08
N GLN A 235 -7.06 -24.73 4.37
CA GLN A 235 -8.16 -25.69 4.54
C GLN A 235 -9.06 -25.89 3.31
N ALA A 236 -8.54 -25.73 2.09
CA ALA A 236 -9.28 -25.93 0.84
C ALA A 236 -9.87 -27.34 0.69
N GLU A 237 -9.20 -28.34 1.29
CA GLU A 237 -9.67 -29.73 1.38
C GLU A 237 -11.09 -29.89 1.93
N ILE A 238 -11.55 -28.96 2.77
CA ILE A 238 -12.93 -28.95 3.31
C ILE A 238 -13.95 -28.64 2.21
N LEU A 239 -13.65 -27.73 1.29
CA LEU A 239 -14.54 -27.42 0.16
C LEU A 239 -14.44 -28.49 -0.93
N TRP A 240 -13.24 -29.05 -1.14
CA TRP A 240 -13.05 -30.18 -2.06
C TRP A 240 -13.83 -31.42 -1.63
N SER A 241 -13.89 -31.73 -0.33
CA SER A 241 -14.68 -32.86 0.19
C SER A 241 -16.20 -32.65 0.08
N MET A 242 -16.65 -31.40 -0.09
CA MET A 242 -18.03 -31.03 -0.44
C MET A 242 -18.29 -31.07 -1.97
N GLY A 243 -17.30 -31.44 -2.78
CA GLY A 243 -17.41 -31.53 -4.24
C GLY A 243 -17.14 -30.21 -4.99
N TYR A 244 -16.74 -29.14 -4.30
CA TYR A 244 -16.42 -27.86 -4.95
C TYR A 244 -14.94 -27.82 -5.32
N THR A 245 -14.61 -27.69 -6.62
CA THR A 245 -13.22 -27.68 -7.11
C THR A 245 -12.92 -26.57 -8.12
N GLY A 246 -13.78 -25.54 -8.22
CA GLY A 246 -13.66 -24.46 -9.21
C GLY A 246 -14.45 -24.68 -10.50
N ALA A 247 -15.12 -25.83 -10.65
CA ALA A 247 -15.89 -26.16 -11.85
C ALA A 247 -16.90 -25.05 -12.24
N ASN A 248 -17.01 -24.79 -13.54
CA ASN A 248 -17.86 -23.75 -14.15
C ASN A 248 -17.52 -22.29 -13.78
N VAL A 249 -16.35 -22.04 -13.17
CA VAL A 249 -15.85 -20.68 -12.91
C VAL A 249 -14.74 -20.35 -13.90
N LYS A 250 -14.86 -19.23 -14.60
CA LYS A 250 -13.84 -18.71 -15.51
C LYS A 250 -12.88 -17.79 -14.78
N VAL A 251 -11.59 -18.15 -14.79
CA VAL A 251 -10.52 -17.36 -14.18
C VAL A 251 -9.56 -16.84 -15.24
N ALA A 252 -9.36 -15.52 -15.30
CA ALA A 252 -8.38 -14.87 -16.17
C ALA A 252 -7.10 -14.54 -15.41
N ILE A 253 -5.97 -14.75 -16.07
CA ILE A 253 -4.63 -14.52 -15.53
C ILE A 253 -3.91 -13.57 -16.47
N PHE A 254 -3.66 -12.35 -16.00
CA PHE A 254 -2.97 -11.30 -16.74
C PHE A 254 -1.51 -11.31 -16.33
N ASP A 255 -0.68 -12.00 -17.12
CA ASP A 255 0.70 -12.30 -16.71
C ASP A 255 1.65 -12.55 -17.90
N THR A 256 2.77 -13.24 -17.67
CA THR A 256 3.78 -13.59 -18.69
C THR A 256 3.38 -14.78 -19.56
N GLY A 257 2.17 -15.30 -19.45
CA GLY A 257 1.68 -16.45 -20.23
C GLY A 257 1.69 -17.77 -19.45
N LEU A 258 1.44 -18.87 -20.16
CA LEU A 258 1.40 -20.25 -19.64
C LEU A 258 1.65 -21.20 -20.81
N ALA A 259 2.43 -22.26 -20.61
CA ALA A 259 2.64 -23.31 -21.61
C ALA A 259 1.40 -24.20 -21.80
N GLU A 260 1.09 -24.59 -23.05
CA GLU A 260 -0.15 -25.29 -23.40
C GLU A 260 -0.29 -26.66 -22.75
N ASP A 261 0.70 -27.53 -22.96
CA ASP A 261 0.73 -28.91 -22.48
C ASP A 261 1.37 -29.04 -21.08
N HIS A 262 1.20 -28.03 -20.22
CA HIS A 262 1.84 -28.04 -18.90
C HIS A 262 1.21 -29.12 -17.99
N PRO A 263 2.01 -30.08 -17.47
CA PRO A 263 1.50 -31.33 -16.90
C PRO A 263 0.75 -31.20 -15.56
N HIS A 264 0.65 -29.99 -15.00
CA HIS A 264 -0.06 -29.72 -13.76
C HIS A 264 -1.55 -29.42 -13.97
N PHE A 265 -1.96 -29.02 -15.18
CA PHE A 265 -3.33 -28.62 -15.48
C PHE A 265 -4.11 -29.77 -16.12
N LYS A 266 -5.40 -29.89 -15.80
CA LYS A 266 -6.27 -30.89 -16.45
C LYS A 266 -6.45 -30.52 -17.93
N ARG A 267 -6.30 -31.51 -18.83
CA ARG A 267 -6.50 -31.32 -20.28
C ARG A 267 -7.89 -30.72 -20.55
N GLY A 268 -7.95 -29.67 -21.37
CA GLY A 268 -9.19 -28.98 -21.70
C GLY A 268 -9.71 -27.99 -20.64
N ARG A 269 -8.96 -27.72 -19.55
CA ARG A 269 -9.25 -26.60 -18.62
C ARG A 269 -8.64 -25.28 -19.04
N ILE A 270 -7.50 -25.30 -19.72
CA ILE A 270 -6.99 -24.11 -20.43
C ILE A 270 -7.94 -23.89 -21.62
N LYS A 271 -8.81 -22.87 -21.54
CA LYS A 271 -9.83 -22.56 -22.53
C LYS A 271 -9.37 -21.56 -23.58
N ASP A 272 -8.44 -20.69 -23.21
CA ASP A 272 -7.97 -19.61 -24.06
C ASP A 272 -6.55 -19.18 -23.67
N ARG A 273 -5.73 -18.88 -24.68
CA ARG A 273 -4.36 -18.36 -24.55
C ARG A 273 -4.23 -17.23 -25.57
N THR A 274 -4.12 -15.99 -25.11
CA THR A 274 -4.05 -14.81 -25.98
C THR A 274 -2.80 -13.98 -25.69
N ASN A 275 -2.21 -13.41 -26.73
CA ASN A 275 -1.16 -12.40 -26.59
C ASN A 275 -1.69 -11.03 -26.98
N TRP A 276 -1.42 -10.06 -26.11
CA TRP A 276 -1.77 -8.64 -26.29
C TRP A 276 -0.54 -7.80 -26.67
N THR A 277 0.65 -8.39 -26.56
CA THR A 277 1.93 -7.77 -26.92
C THR A 277 2.27 -7.94 -28.40
N HIS A 278 3.31 -7.24 -28.87
CA HIS A 278 3.81 -7.34 -30.25
C HIS A 278 4.63 -8.62 -30.55
N GLU A 279 4.98 -9.43 -29.55
CA GLU A 279 5.75 -10.66 -29.74
C GLU A 279 4.87 -11.77 -30.37
N LYS A 280 5.48 -12.75 -31.05
CA LYS A 280 4.76 -13.84 -31.71
C LYS A 280 4.82 -15.14 -30.89
N THR A 281 4.42 -15.06 -29.62
CA THR A 281 4.41 -16.23 -28.71
C THR A 281 3.26 -16.18 -27.70
N LEU A 282 2.77 -17.36 -27.32
CA LEU A 282 1.85 -17.59 -26.19
C LEU A 282 2.57 -18.25 -25.00
N GLU A 283 3.80 -18.70 -25.19
CA GLU A 283 4.60 -19.39 -24.19
C GLU A 283 5.08 -18.44 -23.09
N ASP A 284 5.17 -18.98 -21.87
CA ASP A 284 5.71 -18.26 -20.73
C ASP A 284 7.25 -18.28 -20.78
N GLY A 285 7.86 -17.21 -21.27
CA GLY A 285 9.32 -17.07 -21.29
C GLY A 285 9.97 -16.81 -19.92
N LEU A 286 9.18 -16.49 -18.88
CA LEU A 286 9.68 -15.96 -17.59
C LEU A 286 9.28 -16.81 -16.38
N GLY A 287 8.30 -17.70 -16.53
CA GLY A 287 7.82 -18.63 -15.50
C GLY A 287 6.94 -18.01 -14.42
N HIS A 288 6.65 -16.71 -14.48
CA HIS A 288 5.82 -16.03 -13.48
C HIS A 288 4.35 -16.42 -13.68
N GLY A 289 3.82 -16.30 -14.89
CA GLY A 289 2.44 -16.66 -15.23
C GLY A 289 2.13 -18.14 -15.01
N THR A 290 3.07 -19.03 -15.33
CA THR A 290 2.94 -20.48 -15.06
C THR A 290 2.83 -20.76 -13.56
N PHE A 291 3.61 -20.05 -12.74
CA PHE A 291 3.55 -20.20 -11.29
C PHE A 291 2.21 -19.67 -10.73
N VAL A 292 1.79 -18.47 -11.18
CA VAL A 292 0.52 -17.81 -10.81
C VAL A 292 -0.67 -18.70 -11.17
N ALA A 293 -0.71 -19.25 -12.39
CA ALA A 293 -1.73 -20.21 -12.82
C ALA A 293 -1.73 -21.49 -11.97
N GLY A 294 -0.54 -21.99 -11.64
CA GLY A 294 -0.38 -23.18 -10.80
C GLY A 294 -0.98 -23.02 -9.40
N VAL A 295 -0.73 -21.88 -8.74
CA VAL A 295 -1.32 -21.56 -7.42
C VAL A 295 -2.84 -21.48 -7.48
N ILE A 296 -3.42 -21.03 -8.60
CA ILE A 296 -4.87 -20.99 -8.80
C ILE A 296 -5.45 -22.39 -9.05
N SER A 297 -4.85 -23.19 -9.95
CA SER A 297 -5.55 -24.32 -10.61
C SER A 297 -4.71 -25.59 -10.89
N SER A 298 -3.52 -25.74 -10.30
CA SER A 298 -2.77 -27.01 -10.41
C SER A 298 -3.55 -28.18 -9.79
N ASN A 299 -3.59 -29.32 -10.49
CA ASN A 299 -4.29 -30.54 -10.10
C ASN A 299 -3.35 -31.72 -9.74
N LYS A 300 -2.05 -31.65 -10.08
CA LYS A 300 -1.12 -32.76 -9.90
C LYS A 300 -0.14 -32.50 -8.76
N ASP A 301 0.89 -31.69 -9.03
CA ASP A 301 1.92 -31.31 -8.07
C ASP A 301 1.74 -29.85 -7.65
N CYS A 302 2.04 -29.54 -6.39
CA CYS A 302 1.80 -28.21 -5.80
C CYS A 302 0.38 -27.70 -6.07
N LEU A 303 -0.61 -28.47 -5.58
CA LEU A 303 -2.05 -28.25 -5.78
C LEU A 303 -2.45 -26.79 -5.58
N GLY A 304 -3.14 -26.25 -6.59
CA GLY A 304 -3.83 -24.97 -6.51
C GLY A 304 -5.14 -25.10 -5.73
N PHE A 305 -5.95 -24.04 -5.70
CA PHE A 305 -7.23 -24.02 -4.97
C PHE A 305 -8.40 -24.57 -5.80
N ALA A 306 -8.39 -24.34 -7.11
CA ALA A 306 -9.52 -24.53 -8.01
C ALA A 306 -9.10 -25.38 -9.25
N PRO A 307 -8.79 -26.68 -9.09
CA PRO A 307 -8.23 -27.53 -10.15
C PRO A 307 -9.19 -27.87 -11.31
N ASP A 308 -10.48 -27.52 -11.20
CA ASP A 308 -11.49 -27.66 -12.27
C ASP A 308 -11.99 -26.32 -12.83
N ALA A 309 -11.34 -25.21 -12.47
CA ALA A 309 -11.64 -23.91 -13.07
C ALA A 309 -11.28 -23.87 -14.57
N ASP A 310 -12.02 -23.06 -15.32
CA ASP A 310 -11.76 -22.80 -16.72
C ASP A 310 -10.80 -21.60 -16.85
N ILE A 311 -9.60 -21.85 -17.36
CA ILE A 311 -8.44 -20.95 -17.29
C ILE A 311 -8.33 -20.17 -18.60
N TYR A 312 -8.21 -18.85 -18.49
CA TYR A 312 -7.97 -17.91 -19.57
C TYR A 312 -6.64 -17.19 -19.32
N VAL A 313 -5.63 -17.38 -20.17
CA VAL A 313 -4.30 -16.80 -19.96
C VAL A 313 -4.03 -15.70 -20.95
N PHE A 314 -3.94 -14.47 -20.45
CA PHE A 314 -3.77 -13.27 -21.24
C PHE A 314 -2.34 -12.75 -21.01
N ARG A 315 -1.48 -12.93 -22.02
CA ARG A 315 -0.11 -12.44 -22.01
C ARG A 315 -0.12 -10.94 -22.29
N VAL A 316 0.16 -10.13 -21.28
CA VAL A 316 0.15 -8.65 -21.35
C VAL A 316 1.53 -8.02 -21.15
N PHE A 317 2.57 -8.82 -20.88
CA PHE A 317 3.98 -8.39 -20.83
C PHE A 317 4.84 -9.17 -21.83
N THR A 318 5.81 -8.49 -22.44
CA THR A 318 6.84 -9.11 -23.28
C THR A 318 7.85 -9.90 -22.45
N ASN A 319 8.76 -10.65 -23.10
CA ASN A 319 9.86 -11.30 -22.37
C ASN A 319 10.89 -10.28 -21.84
N ASN A 320 10.96 -9.12 -22.49
CA ASN A 320 11.66 -7.92 -21.99
C ASN A 320 10.83 -7.13 -20.96
N GLN A 321 9.69 -7.68 -20.52
CA GLN A 321 8.87 -7.16 -19.42
C GLN A 321 8.32 -5.75 -19.63
N VAL A 322 8.09 -5.41 -20.89
CA VAL A 322 7.41 -4.19 -21.33
C VAL A 322 5.92 -4.48 -21.52
N SER A 323 5.08 -3.52 -21.15
CA SER A 323 3.66 -3.45 -21.49
C SER A 323 3.27 -2.03 -21.89
N TYR A 324 2.02 -1.85 -22.31
CA TYR A 324 1.43 -0.57 -22.69
C TYR A 324 0.01 -0.49 -22.16
N THR A 325 -0.45 0.69 -21.77
CA THR A 325 -1.83 0.89 -21.27
C THR A 325 -2.86 0.36 -22.25
N SER A 326 -2.71 0.64 -23.55
CA SER A 326 -3.61 0.13 -24.60
C SER A 326 -3.74 -1.40 -24.64
N TRP A 327 -2.70 -2.16 -24.29
CA TRP A 327 -2.75 -3.63 -24.23
C TRP A 327 -3.59 -4.12 -23.05
N PHE A 328 -3.57 -3.42 -21.91
CA PHE A 328 -4.46 -3.69 -20.80
C PHE A 328 -5.91 -3.37 -21.15
N LEU A 329 -6.17 -2.21 -21.79
CA LEU A 329 -7.53 -1.85 -22.21
C LEU A 329 -8.14 -2.91 -23.14
N ASP A 330 -7.37 -3.39 -24.12
CA ASP A 330 -7.77 -4.46 -25.03
C ASP A 330 -8.03 -5.80 -24.32
N ALA A 331 -7.13 -6.19 -23.41
CA ALA A 331 -7.25 -7.42 -22.64
C ALA A 331 -8.46 -7.38 -21.68
N PHE A 332 -8.75 -6.23 -21.06
CA PHE A 332 -9.92 -6.03 -20.21
C PHE A 332 -11.23 -6.05 -21.01
N ASN A 333 -11.30 -5.37 -22.16
CA ASN A 333 -12.43 -5.45 -23.08
C ASN A 333 -12.71 -6.91 -23.49
N TYR A 334 -11.66 -7.69 -23.75
CA TYR A 334 -11.79 -9.11 -24.06
C TYR A 334 -12.23 -9.96 -22.84
N ALA A 335 -11.79 -9.64 -21.63
CA ALA A 335 -12.24 -10.30 -20.40
C ALA A 335 -13.75 -10.07 -20.14
N ILE A 336 -14.24 -8.85 -20.37
CA ILE A 336 -15.66 -8.49 -20.29
C ILE A 336 -16.45 -9.32 -21.32
N LEU A 337 -16.02 -9.31 -22.60
CA LEU A 337 -16.65 -10.05 -23.68
C LEU A 337 -16.72 -11.57 -23.40
N LYS A 338 -15.66 -12.16 -22.83
CA LYS A 338 -15.61 -13.58 -22.46
C LYS A 338 -16.42 -13.92 -21.21
N LYS A 339 -16.96 -12.91 -20.51
CA LYS A 339 -17.70 -13.02 -19.24
C LYS A 339 -16.88 -13.77 -18.20
N ILE A 340 -15.65 -13.33 -17.97
CA ILE A 340 -14.76 -13.84 -16.93
C ILE A 340 -15.38 -13.60 -15.54
N ASN A 341 -15.26 -14.55 -14.62
CA ASN A 341 -15.81 -14.39 -13.25
C ASN A 341 -14.76 -13.79 -12.30
N VAL A 342 -13.51 -14.24 -12.39
CA VAL A 342 -12.40 -13.84 -11.53
C VAL A 342 -11.20 -13.44 -12.38
N LEU A 343 -10.57 -12.32 -12.08
CA LEU A 343 -9.37 -11.85 -12.78
C LEU A 343 -8.25 -11.62 -11.77
N ASN A 344 -7.09 -12.24 -12.00
CA ASN A 344 -5.89 -12.03 -11.21
C ASN A 344 -4.85 -11.19 -11.98
N LEU A 345 -4.48 -10.05 -11.41
CA LEU A 345 -3.37 -9.21 -11.88
C LEU A 345 -2.25 -9.18 -10.83
N SER A 346 -1.36 -10.16 -10.87
CA SER A 346 -0.23 -10.27 -9.93
C SER A 346 0.92 -9.28 -10.20
N ILE A 347 0.81 -8.48 -11.25
CA ILE A 347 1.90 -7.66 -11.78
C ILE A 347 1.73 -6.16 -11.53
N GLY A 348 0.55 -5.71 -11.11
CA GLY A 348 0.21 -4.29 -11.13
C GLY A 348 -0.01 -3.77 -12.55
N GLY A 349 -0.54 -2.55 -12.65
CA GLY A 349 -0.75 -1.82 -13.89
C GLY A 349 -0.05 -0.46 -13.86
N PRO A 350 -0.37 0.45 -14.79
CA PRO A 350 -0.05 1.87 -14.70
C PRO A 350 -0.39 2.47 -13.33
N ASP A 351 0.23 3.59 -12.99
CA ASP A 351 -0.13 4.41 -11.83
C ASP A 351 -1.61 4.87 -11.85
N PHE A 352 -2.11 5.35 -10.72
CA PHE A 352 -3.51 5.78 -10.59
C PHE A 352 -3.88 7.07 -11.34
N MET A 353 -2.89 7.80 -11.88
CA MET A 353 -3.13 8.96 -12.76
C MET A 353 -3.33 8.53 -14.24
N ASP A 354 -3.10 7.26 -14.59
CA ASP A 354 -3.56 6.69 -15.87
C ASP A 354 -5.08 6.47 -15.81
N HIS A 355 -5.83 7.57 -16.01
CA HIS A 355 -7.29 7.55 -16.00
C HIS A 355 -7.90 6.52 -16.97
N PRO A 356 -7.42 6.31 -18.22
CA PRO A 356 -7.88 5.22 -19.07
C PRO A 356 -7.80 3.84 -18.40
N PHE A 357 -6.69 3.53 -17.71
CA PHE A 357 -6.54 2.27 -16.99
C PHE A 357 -7.50 2.16 -15.79
N VAL A 358 -7.62 3.22 -14.98
CA VAL A 358 -8.50 3.26 -13.80
C VAL A 358 -9.98 3.13 -14.21
N ASP A 359 -10.44 3.94 -15.17
CA ASP A 359 -11.81 3.87 -15.71
C ASP A 359 -12.14 2.47 -16.23
N LYS A 360 -11.18 1.79 -16.88
CA LYS A 360 -11.36 0.43 -17.40
C LYS A 360 -11.42 -0.63 -16.31
N VAL A 361 -10.70 -0.46 -15.20
CA VAL A 361 -10.83 -1.34 -14.01
C VAL A 361 -12.22 -1.17 -13.36
N TRP A 362 -12.75 0.05 -13.32
CA TRP A 362 -14.13 0.28 -12.87
C TRP A 362 -15.15 -0.36 -13.80
N GLU A 363 -15.01 -0.24 -15.12
CA GLU A 363 -15.90 -0.89 -16.07
C GLU A 363 -15.81 -2.44 -16.01
N LEU A 364 -14.60 -2.98 -15.88
CA LEU A 364 -14.36 -4.41 -15.71
C LEU A 364 -15.10 -4.94 -14.48
N THR A 365 -14.97 -4.27 -13.34
CA THR A 365 -15.69 -4.67 -12.11
C THR A 365 -17.20 -4.43 -12.23
N ALA A 366 -17.65 -3.34 -12.87
CA ALA A 366 -19.07 -3.09 -13.15
C ALA A 366 -19.73 -4.25 -13.93
N ASN A 367 -18.98 -4.87 -14.85
CA ASN A 367 -19.37 -6.10 -15.57
C ASN A 367 -19.29 -7.38 -14.71
N LYS A 368 -19.41 -7.25 -13.39
CA LYS A 368 -19.40 -8.32 -12.35
C LYS A 368 -18.11 -9.16 -12.29
N VAL A 369 -17.00 -8.71 -12.89
CA VAL A 369 -15.70 -9.40 -12.81
C VAL A 369 -15.04 -9.12 -11.45
N ILE A 370 -14.73 -10.17 -10.70
CA ILE A 370 -14.06 -10.03 -9.39
C ILE A 370 -12.55 -9.90 -9.61
N MET A 371 -12.01 -8.69 -9.45
CA MET A 371 -10.59 -8.41 -9.63
C MET A 371 -9.79 -8.58 -8.34
N VAL A 372 -8.71 -9.36 -8.41
CA VAL A 372 -7.74 -9.60 -7.34
C VAL A 372 -6.37 -9.13 -7.81
N SER A 373 -5.67 -8.33 -7.01
CA SER A 373 -4.37 -7.75 -7.37
C SER A 373 -3.39 -7.73 -6.21
N ALA A 374 -2.10 -7.81 -6.54
CA ALA A 374 -0.99 -7.78 -5.60
C ALA A 374 -0.69 -6.34 -5.14
N ILE A 375 -0.54 -6.12 -3.83
CA ILE A 375 -0.43 -4.76 -3.27
C ILE A 375 0.91 -4.04 -3.52
N GLY A 376 1.94 -4.74 -4.00
CA GLY A 376 3.31 -4.22 -4.19
C GLY A 376 4.36 -4.94 -3.35
N ASN A 377 5.65 -4.77 -3.68
CA ASN A 377 6.77 -5.47 -3.03
C ASN A 377 7.78 -4.52 -2.37
N ASP A 378 7.33 -3.30 -2.13
CA ASP A 378 8.13 -2.09 -1.89
C ASP A 378 8.10 -1.70 -0.39
N GLY A 379 7.52 -2.56 0.44
CA GLY A 379 7.62 -2.51 1.89
C GLY A 379 9.07 -2.68 2.39
N PRO A 380 9.38 -2.19 3.61
CA PRO A 380 8.43 -1.94 4.69
C PRO A 380 7.99 -0.47 4.86
N LEU A 381 8.24 0.40 3.87
CA LEU A 381 7.77 1.78 3.90
C LEU A 381 6.23 1.84 3.73
N TYR A 382 5.63 2.90 4.26
CA TYR A 382 4.18 3.18 4.21
C TYR A 382 3.90 4.09 3.00
N GLY A 383 2.70 4.01 2.41
CA GLY A 383 2.36 4.70 1.16
C GLY A 383 2.78 3.98 -0.13
N THR A 384 3.34 2.78 -0.01
CA THR A 384 4.02 2.05 -1.11
C THR A 384 3.11 1.16 -1.97
N LEU A 385 1.82 1.53 -2.08
CA LEU A 385 0.80 0.69 -2.70
C LEU A 385 0.81 0.77 -4.23
N ASN A 386 0.74 -0.37 -4.91
CA ASN A 386 0.72 -0.41 -6.37
C ASN A 386 -0.71 -0.53 -6.93
N ASN A 387 -0.98 0.21 -8.00
CA ASN A 387 -2.24 0.16 -8.74
C ASN A 387 -2.36 -1.15 -9.56
N PRO A 388 -3.57 -1.73 -9.73
CA PRO A 388 -4.87 -1.30 -9.20
C PRO A 388 -5.24 -1.91 -7.84
N ALA A 389 -4.29 -2.48 -7.09
CA ALA A 389 -4.59 -3.10 -5.79
C ALA A 389 -4.98 -2.09 -4.70
N ASP A 390 -4.66 -0.82 -4.91
CA ASP A 390 -5.05 0.37 -4.14
C ASP A 390 -6.52 0.80 -4.34
N GLN A 391 -7.16 0.43 -5.46
CA GLN A 391 -8.52 0.85 -5.80
C GLN A 391 -9.60 0.23 -4.89
N MET A 392 -10.71 0.94 -4.70
CA MET A 392 -11.77 0.54 -3.76
C MET A 392 -12.51 -0.73 -4.17
N ASP A 393 -12.78 -0.96 -5.46
CA ASP A 393 -13.51 -2.14 -5.95
C ASP A 393 -12.62 -3.39 -6.15
N VAL A 394 -11.29 -3.21 -6.17
CA VAL A 394 -10.32 -4.29 -6.32
C VAL A 394 -9.98 -4.92 -4.96
N ILE A 395 -9.83 -6.23 -4.93
CA ILE A 395 -9.33 -6.96 -3.76
C ILE A 395 -7.79 -6.90 -3.78
N GLY A 396 -7.24 -5.96 -3.00
CA GLY A 396 -5.80 -5.74 -2.84
C GLY A 396 -5.19 -6.63 -1.76
N VAL A 397 -4.19 -7.43 -2.14
CA VAL A 397 -3.67 -8.52 -1.33
C VAL A 397 -2.23 -8.29 -0.87
N GLY A 398 -2.02 -8.22 0.45
CA GLY A 398 -0.70 -8.21 1.08
C GLY A 398 -0.16 -9.60 1.42
N GLY A 399 1.14 -9.67 1.71
CA GLY A 399 1.89 -10.92 1.91
C GLY A 399 2.31 -11.16 3.37
N ILE A 400 2.09 -12.39 3.87
CA ILE A 400 2.65 -12.89 5.15
C ILE A 400 3.60 -14.07 4.96
N ASN A 401 4.39 -14.36 5.99
CA ASN A 401 5.13 -15.61 6.12
C ASN A 401 4.29 -16.72 6.78
N PHE A 402 4.83 -17.94 6.83
CA PHE A 402 4.15 -19.09 7.44
C PHE A 402 3.93 -18.96 8.97
N ASP A 403 4.70 -18.09 9.63
CA ASP A 403 4.55 -17.74 11.05
C ASP A 403 3.41 -16.74 11.30
N ASN A 404 2.72 -16.27 10.24
CA ASN A 404 1.66 -15.26 10.25
C ASN A 404 2.12 -13.84 10.62
N GLN A 405 3.37 -13.50 10.31
CA GLN A 405 3.90 -12.13 10.35
C GLN A 405 3.84 -11.50 8.96
N ILE A 406 3.60 -10.18 8.91
CA ILE A 406 3.68 -9.38 7.67
C ILE A 406 5.07 -9.57 7.05
N ALA A 407 5.11 -9.98 5.79
CA ALA A 407 6.38 -10.14 5.09
C ALA A 407 7.00 -8.76 4.90
N ARG A 408 8.30 -8.60 5.20
CA ARG A 408 9.00 -7.30 5.13
C ARG A 408 8.85 -6.59 3.77
N PHE A 409 8.71 -7.35 2.68
CA PHE A 409 8.51 -6.82 1.33
C PHE A 409 7.08 -6.39 1.04
N SER A 410 6.07 -6.81 1.81
CA SER A 410 4.69 -6.44 1.50
C SER A 410 4.54 -4.93 1.62
N SER A 411 4.15 -4.27 0.54
CA SER A 411 3.78 -2.86 0.57
C SER A 411 2.67 -2.60 1.60
N ARG A 412 2.64 -1.36 2.10
CA ARG A 412 1.81 -0.93 3.22
C ARG A 412 1.07 0.34 2.84
N GLY A 413 -0.15 0.46 3.35
CA GLY A 413 -0.94 1.67 3.17
C GLY A 413 -0.36 2.86 3.92
N MET A 414 -1.06 3.98 3.99
CA MET A 414 -2.36 4.26 3.37
C MET A 414 -2.30 4.46 1.84
N THR A 415 -3.43 4.67 1.17
CA THR A 415 -3.44 5.11 -0.24
C THR A 415 -2.96 6.56 -0.37
N THR A 416 -2.23 6.88 -1.43
CA THR A 416 -1.72 8.24 -1.72
C THR A 416 -2.67 9.08 -2.60
N TRP A 417 -3.78 8.49 -3.06
CA TRP A 417 -4.78 9.12 -3.96
C TRP A 417 -5.40 10.39 -3.37
N GLU A 418 -5.50 10.45 -2.05
CA GLU A 418 -6.14 11.53 -1.30
C GLU A 418 -5.18 12.66 -0.91
N LEU A 419 -3.87 12.50 -1.11
CA LEU A 419 -2.87 13.51 -0.79
C LEU A 419 -2.80 14.60 -1.89
N PRO A 420 -2.42 15.84 -1.56
CA PRO A 420 -2.19 16.39 -0.21
C PRO A 420 -3.47 16.78 0.55
N PHE A 421 -4.61 16.91 -0.13
CA PHE A 421 -5.84 17.55 0.39
C PHE A 421 -6.67 16.68 1.37
N GLY A 422 -6.15 15.54 1.80
CA GLY A 422 -6.89 14.53 2.55
C GLY A 422 -5.99 13.50 3.21
N TYR A 423 -6.57 12.36 3.57
CA TYR A 423 -5.86 11.29 4.28
C TYR A 423 -6.10 9.96 3.59
N GLY A 424 -5.10 9.08 3.51
CA GLY A 424 -5.24 7.87 2.72
C GLY A 424 -6.22 6.83 3.29
N ARG A 425 -6.77 6.01 2.39
CA ARG A 425 -7.68 4.90 2.72
C ARG A 425 -6.93 3.68 3.25
N MET A 426 -7.67 2.83 3.97
CA MET A 426 -7.22 1.53 4.46
C MET A 426 -6.98 0.53 3.32
N LYS A 427 -5.70 0.17 3.10
CA LYS A 427 -5.23 -0.90 2.21
C LYS A 427 -3.97 -1.55 2.81
N PRO A 428 -3.65 -2.84 2.54
CA PRO A 428 -4.41 -3.82 1.73
C PRO A 428 -5.78 -4.15 2.33
N ASP A 429 -6.64 -4.86 1.59
CA ASP A 429 -7.95 -5.28 2.12
C ASP A 429 -7.81 -6.49 3.05
N ILE A 430 -6.97 -7.45 2.65
CA ILE A 430 -6.63 -8.68 3.40
C ILE A 430 -5.18 -9.07 3.11
N VAL A 431 -4.65 -9.98 3.92
CA VAL A 431 -3.34 -10.61 3.68
C VAL A 431 -3.44 -12.13 3.56
N THR A 432 -2.49 -12.73 2.84
CA THR A 432 -2.33 -14.19 2.82
C THR A 432 -0.87 -14.57 2.60
N TYR A 433 -0.55 -15.86 2.71
CA TYR A 433 0.81 -16.36 2.57
C TYR A 433 1.40 -15.95 1.22
N GLY A 434 2.47 -15.16 1.27
CA GLY A 434 3.21 -14.66 0.12
C GLY A 434 4.71 -14.93 0.19
N SER A 435 5.20 -15.55 1.27
CA SER A 435 6.61 -15.92 1.43
C SER A 435 6.79 -17.44 1.31
N GLN A 436 7.74 -17.87 0.48
CA GLN A 436 8.12 -19.27 0.24
C GLN A 436 6.97 -20.19 -0.21
N VAL A 437 5.99 -19.65 -0.93
CA VAL A 437 4.84 -20.42 -1.41
C VAL A 437 5.27 -21.31 -2.58
N ARG A 438 4.81 -22.56 -2.55
CA ARG A 438 5.10 -23.57 -3.58
C ARG A 438 4.05 -23.55 -4.69
N GLY A 439 4.49 -23.44 -5.93
CA GLY A 439 3.65 -23.43 -7.14
C GLY A 439 4.38 -24.05 -8.34
N SER A 440 3.71 -24.09 -9.49
CA SER A 440 4.24 -24.73 -10.71
C SER A 440 5.52 -24.07 -11.22
N ALA A 441 6.51 -24.89 -11.61
CA ALA A 441 7.67 -24.45 -12.40
C ALA A 441 7.40 -24.63 -13.90
N MET A 442 8.14 -23.93 -14.76
CA MET A 442 7.89 -23.83 -16.22
C MET A 442 7.78 -25.16 -16.96
N ARG A 443 8.57 -26.17 -16.57
CA ARG A 443 8.67 -27.47 -17.26
C ARG A 443 8.12 -28.63 -16.40
N GLY A 444 7.11 -28.33 -15.58
CA GLY A 444 6.59 -29.23 -14.55
C GLY A 444 7.43 -29.20 -13.26
N GLY A 445 6.91 -29.87 -12.22
CA GLY A 445 7.48 -29.82 -10.88
C GLY A 445 7.21 -28.50 -10.16
N CYS A 446 7.72 -28.39 -8.93
CA CYS A 446 7.42 -27.27 -8.03
C CYS A 446 8.61 -26.31 -7.88
N ARG A 447 8.33 -25.00 -7.85
CA ARG A 447 9.27 -23.97 -7.34
C ARG A 447 8.68 -23.18 -6.17
N SER A 448 9.53 -22.54 -5.38
CA SER A 448 9.14 -21.74 -4.22
C SER A 448 9.48 -20.27 -4.44
N LEU A 449 8.46 -19.40 -4.46
CA LEU A 449 8.61 -17.96 -4.65
C LEU A 449 8.17 -17.17 -3.42
N SER A 450 8.66 -15.92 -3.30
CA SER A 450 8.19 -14.94 -2.34
C SER A 450 7.87 -13.60 -3.01
N GLY A 451 6.69 -13.05 -2.75
CA GLY A 451 6.21 -11.74 -3.24
C GLY A 451 4.71 -11.57 -3.00
N THR A 452 4.17 -10.35 -3.07
CA THR A 452 2.71 -10.14 -3.05
C THR A 452 2.07 -10.58 -4.36
N SER A 453 2.83 -10.60 -5.46
CA SER A 453 2.49 -11.29 -6.72
C SER A 453 2.22 -12.79 -6.55
N VAL A 454 2.69 -13.38 -5.45
CA VAL A 454 2.45 -14.77 -5.06
C VAL A 454 1.27 -14.90 -4.08
N ALA A 455 0.98 -13.87 -3.28
CA ALA A 455 -0.19 -13.82 -2.39
C ALA A 455 -1.50 -13.58 -3.17
N SER A 456 -1.48 -12.72 -4.20
CA SER A 456 -2.63 -12.46 -5.08
C SER A 456 -3.29 -13.73 -5.65
N PRO A 457 -2.56 -14.68 -6.30
CA PRO A 457 -3.17 -15.88 -6.85
C PRO A 457 -3.65 -16.87 -5.79
N VAL A 458 -3.15 -16.81 -4.55
CA VAL A 458 -3.71 -17.56 -3.43
C VAL A 458 -5.13 -17.07 -3.13
N VAL A 459 -5.34 -15.75 -3.11
CA VAL A 459 -6.70 -15.17 -2.96
C VAL A 459 -7.54 -15.41 -4.20
N ALA A 460 -7.01 -15.25 -5.42
CA ALA A 460 -7.78 -15.49 -6.65
C ALA A 460 -8.22 -16.95 -6.79
N GLY A 461 -7.36 -17.91 -6.42
CA GLY A 461 -7.69 -19.32 -6.34
C GLY A 461 -8.77 -19.60 -5.27
N ALA A 462 -8.62 -19.03 -4.08
CA ALA A 462 -9.63 -19.12 -3.01
C ALA A 462 -10.98 -18.53 -3.45
N VAL A 463 -10.99 -17.36 -4.10
CA VAL A 463 -12.20 -16.71 -4.66
C VAL A 463 -12.83 -17.59 -5.74
N THR A 464 -12.05 -18.18 -6.64
CA THR A 464 -12.53 -19.09 -7.68
C THR A 464 -13.20 -20.33 -7.08
N LEU A 465 -12.57 -20.91 -6.05
CA LEU A 465 -13.12 -22.04 -5.28
C LEU A 465 -14.42 -21.64 -4.54
N LEU A 466 -14.42 -20.51 -3.85
CA LEU A 466 -15.60 -19.95 -3.16
C LEU A 466 -16.77 -19.70 -4.10
N TYR A 467 -16.51 -19.07 -5.27
CA TYR A 467 -17.52 -18.80 -6.28
C TYR A 467 -18.15 -20.10 -6.80
N SER A 468 -17.35 -21.15 -7.03
CA SER A 468 -17.85 -22.47 -7.42
C SER A 468 -18.77 -23.10 -6.36
N ALA A 469 -18.53 -22.79 -5.07
CA ALA A 469 -19.32 -23.29 -3.95
C ALA A 469 -20.67 -22.59 -3.75
N VAL A 470 -20.92 -21.47 -4.45
CA VAL A 470 -22.15 -20.67 -4.34
C VAL A 470 -22.76 -20.32 -5.71
N LEU A 471 -22.49 -21.11 -6.75
CA LEU A 471 -23.05 -20.90 -8.11
C LEU A 471 -24.59 -20.83 -8.13
N ASN A 472 -25.26 -21.58 -7.25
CA ASN A 472 -26.72 -21.51 -7.06
C ASN A 472 -27.21 -20.15 -6.51
N ARG A 473 -26.30 -19.31 -6.02
CA ARG A 473 -26.53 -17.93 -5.54
C ARG A 473 -25.81 -16.89 -6.39
N ALA A 474 -25.34 -17.24 -7.60
CA ALA A 474 -24.53 -16.34 -8.44
C ALA A 474 -25.16 -14.96 -8.71
N HIS A 475 -26.49 -14.84 -8.66
CA HIS A 475 -27.20 -13.55 -8.78
C HIS A 475 -26.82 -12.55 -7.66
N VAL A 476 -26.62 -13.00 -6.41
CA VAL A 476 -26.16 -12.13 -5.30
C VAL A 476 -24.64 -12.05 -5.17
N VAL A 477 -23.86 -12.71 -6.04
CA VAL A 477 -22.39 -12.72 -5.94
C VAL A 477 -21.78 -11.78 -6.97
N ASN A 478 -21.33 -10.63 -6.47
CA ASN A 478 -20.68 -9.55 -7.21
C ASN A 478 -19.31 -9.18 -6.55
N PRO A 479 -18.52 -8.26 -7.14
CA PRO A 479 -17.23 -7.85 -6.59
C PRO A 479 -17.32 -7.35 -5.13
N ALA A 480 -18.28 -6.49 -4.80
CA ALA A 480 -18.46 -6.02 -3.43
C ALA A 480 -18.87 -7.14 -2.46
N SER A 481 -19.82 -8.01 -2.81
CA SER A 481 -20.25 -9.09 -1.90
C SER A 481 -19.14 -10.09 -1.62
N MET A 482 -18.31 -10.42 -2.63
CA MET A 482 -17.15 -11.29 -2.45
C MET A 482 -16.12 -10.61 -1.54
N LYS A 483 -15.79 -9.34 -1.82
CA LYS A 483 -14.86 -8.53 -1.03
C LYS A 483 -15.32 -8.40 0.43
N GLN A 484 -16.60 -8.08 0.65
CA GLN A 484 -17.25 -8.05 1.96
C GLN A 484 -17.12 -9.38 2.71
N ALA A 485 -17.38 -10.51 2.04
CA ALA A 485 -17.29 -11.83 2.67
C ALA A 485 -15.85 -12.19 3.10
N LEU A 486 -14.86 -11.85 2.28
CA LEU A 486 -13.43 -12.04 2.61
C LEU A 486 -13.00 -11.17 3.79
N MET A 487 -13.40 -9.89 3.83
CA MET A 487 -13.05 -8.96 4.91
C MET A 487 -13.74 -9.32 6.23
N ALA A 488 -15.04 -9.61 6.20
CA ALA A 488 -15.82 -9.97 7.39
C ALA A 488 -15.42 -11.33 8.00
N SER A 489 -14.79 -12.22 7.21
CA SER A 489 -14.29 -13.52 7.67
C SER A 489 -12.82 -13.51 8.10
N ALA A 490 -12.05 -12.50 7.68
CA ALA A 490 -10.61 -12.43 7.89
C ALA A 490 -10.21 -12.53 9.36
N LYS A 491 -9.12 -13.27 9.63
CA LYS A 491 -8.54 -13.42 10.95
C LYS A 491 -7.44 -12.39 11.16
N ARG A 492 -7.72 -11.38 11.98
CA ARG A 492 -6.71 -10.42 12.44
C ARG A 492 -5.47 -11.08 13.02
N LEU A 493 -4.33 -10.48 12.72
CA LEU A 493 -2.99 -10.80 13.18
C LEU A 493 -2.63 -9.87 14.34
N PRO A 494 -2.14 -10.39 15.48
CA PRO A 494 -1.71 -9.55 16.60
C PRO A 494 -0.44 -8.78 16.25
N GLY A 495 -0.34 -7.53 16.71
CA GLY A 495 0.88 -6.71 16.58
C GLY A 495 1.08 -6.01 15.23
N SER A 496 0.16 -6.15 14.27
CA SER A 496 0.18 -5.41 12.99
C SER A 496 -0.98 -4.43 12.90
N ASN A 497 -0.78 -3.29 12.22
CA ASN A 497 -1.84 -2.29 12.06
C ASN A 497 -2.69 -2.52 10.78
N MET A 498 -3.82 -1.81 10.68
CA MET A 498 -4.75 -1.97 9.56
C MET A 498 -4.16 -1.62 8.18
N PHE A 499 -3.15 -0.73 8.11
CA PHE A 499 -2.43 -0.41 6.88
C PHE A 499 -1.35 -1.44 6.50
N GLU A 500 -1.01 -2.37 7.40
CA GLU A 500 -0.15 -3.51 7.10
C GLU A 500 -0.94 -4.78 6.77
N GLN A 501 -2.06 -5.02 7.47
CA GLN A 501 -2.78 -6.30 7.44
C GLN A 501 -4.18 -6.25 6.80
N GLY A 502 -4.73 -5.06 6.56
CA GLY A 502 -6.14 -4.91 6.22
C GLY A 502 -7.05 -5.44 7.33
N HIS A 503 -8.07 -6.22 6.95
CA HIS A 503 -8.92 -6.94 7.90
C HIS A 503 -8.26 -8.20 8.49
N GLY A 504 -7.06 -8.56 8.01
CA GLY A 504 -6.25 -9.67 8.50
C GLY A 504 -6.08 -10.80 7.49
N LYS A 505 -5.70 -11.98 7.99
CA LYS A 505 -5.43 -13.15 7.16
C LYS A 505 -6.71 -13.78 6.63
N LEU A 506 -6.71 -14.14 5.34
CA LEU A 506 -7.76 -14.96 4.70
C LEU A 506 -8.17 -16.18 5.55
N ASP A 507 -9.48 -16.36 5.75
CA ASP A 507 -10.12 -17.53 6.36
C ASP A 507 -11.15 -18.09 5.37
N LEU A 508 -10.71 -19.07 4.57
CA LEU A 508 -11.51 -19.64 3.46
C LEU A 508 -12.84 -20.24 3.92
N VAL A 509 -12.82 -20.94 5.08
CA VAL A 509 -13.99 -21.68 5.58
C VAL A 509 -15.05 -20.71 6.09
N LYS A 510 -14.64 -19.65 6.81
CA LYS A 510 -15.58 -18.60 7.22
C LYS A 510 -16.07 -17.76 6.04
N ALA A 511 -15.23 -17.48 5.05
CA ALA A 511 -15.67 -16.79 3.83
C ALA A 511 -16.80 -17.56 3.12
N TYR A 512 -16.67 -18.89 3.02
CA TYR A 512 -17.73 -19.76 2.50
C TYR A 512 -19.02 -19.69 3.34
N GLN A 513 -18.90 -19.74 4.67
CA GLN A 513 -20.07 -19.61 5.57
C GLN A 513 -20.79 -18.27 5.38
N VAL A 514 -20.05 -17.16 5.31
CA VAL A 514 -20.61 -15.83 5.06
C VAL A 514 -21.31 -15.76 3.70
N LEU A 515 -20.69 -16.24 2.62
CA LEU A 515 -21.29 -16.26 1.27
C LEU A 515 -22.57 -17.12 1.20
N ARG A 516 -22.58 -18.27 1.88
CA ARG A 516 -23.74 -19.18 1.91
C ARG A 516 -24.98 -18.52 2.52
N SER A 517 -24.81 -17.68 3.55
CA SER A 517 -25.89 -16.91 4.18
C SER A 517 -25.97 -15.45 3.73
N TYR A 518 -25.20 -15.04 2.72
CA TYR A 518 -25.06 -13.64 2.33
C TYR A 518 -26.39 -13.06 1.84
N LYS A 519 -26.71 -11.86 2.34
CA LYS A 519 -27.80 -11.00 1.86
C LYS A 519 -27.16 -9.73 1.29
N PRO A 520 -27.61 -9.24 0.11
CA PRO A 520 -27.11 -7.99 -0.45
C PRO A 520 -27.24 -6.84 0.54
N GLN A 521 -26.12 -6.19 0.86
CA GLN A 521 -26.05 -5.13 1.87
C GLN A 521 -24.90 -4.16 1.59
N ALA A 522 -24.98 -2.95 2.15
CA ALA A 522 -23.82 -2.07 2.26
C ALA A 522 -22.97 -2.44 3.49
N SER A 523 -21.70 -2.05 3.49
CA SER A 523 -20.79 -2.20 4.64
C SER A 523 -19.69 -1.15 4.63
N LEU A 524 -18.93 -1.05 5.71
CA LEU A 524 -17.85 -0.08 5.90
C LEU A 524 -16.49 -0.76 6.12
N SER A 525 -15.43 -0.12 5.63
CA SER A 525 -14.04 -0.55 5.80
C SER A 525 -13.13 0.65 6.15
N PRO A 526 -12.62 0.76 7.39
CA PRO A 526 -12.90 -0.11 8.53
C PRO A 526 -14.37 -0.08 8.97
N SER A 527 -14.82 -1.11 9.70
CA SER A 527 -16.22 -1.24 10.16
C SER A 527 -16.54 -0.45 11.43
N TYR A 528 -15.54 0.17 12.05
CA TYR A 528 -15.63 1.08 13.19
C TYR A 528 -14.35 1.93 13.25
N VAL A 529 -14.35 2.97 14.09
CA VAL A 529 -13.20 3.83 14.35
C VAL A 529 -12.97 3.90 15.87
N ASP A 530 -11.93 3.21 16.37
CA ASP A 530 -11.56 3.25 17.80
C ASP A 530 -10.14 3.80 17.96
N LEU A 531 -10.04 5.10 18.23
CA LEU A 531 -8.78 5.82 18.41
C LEU A 531 -8.06 5.46 19.72
N THR A 532 -8.46 4.37 20.38
CA THR A 532 -7.75 3.81 21.54
C THR A 532 -7.18 2.41 21.26
N GLU A 533 -7.46 1.80 20.10
CA GLU A 533 -7.00 0.46 19.75
C GLU A 533 -5.61 0.47 19.06
N CYS A 534 -4.54 0.60 19.84
CA CYS A 534 -3.19 0.40 19.34
C CYS A 534 -2.75 -1.08 19.38
N PRO A 535 -1.98 -1.57 18.37
CA PRO A 535 -1.51 -0.84 17.19
C PRO A 535 -2.51 -0.83 16.03
N TYR A 536 -3.68 -1.48 16.13
CA TYR A 536 -4.55 -1.73 14.97
C TYR A 536 -4.97 -0.44 14.24
N MET A 537 -5.40 0.58 14.99
CA MET A 537 -5.82 1.90 14.50
C MET A 537 -4.66 2.92 14.42
N TRP A 538 -3.41 2.46 14.27
CA TRP A 538 -2.27 3.35 14.00
C TRP A 538 -2.48 4.07 12.64
N PRO A 539 -2.14 5.38 12.52
CA PRO A 539 -1.53 6.25 13.54
C PRO A 539 -2.54 6.96 14.44
N TYR A 540 -3.84 6.93 14.13
CA TYR A 540 -4.86 7.66 14.88
C TYR A 540 -4.91 7.30 16.37
N CYS A 541 -4.49 6.09 16.76
CA CYS A 541 -4.42 5.66 18.15
C CYS A 541 -3.20 6.17 18.95
N THR A 542 -2.14 6.68 18.29
CA THR A 542 -0.90 7.12 18.98
C THR A 542 -0.93 8.56 19.50
N GLN A 543 -2.03 9.27 19.26
CA GLN A 543 -2.26 10.60 19.80
C GLN A 543 -3.71 10.74 20.28
N PRO A 544 -3.96 11.11 21.56
CA PRO A 544 -5.30 11.44 22.01
C PRO A 544 -5.73 12.79 21.44
N MET A 545 -7.05 12.95 21.30
CA MET A 545 -7.66 14.18 20.78
C MET A 545 -7.78 15.26 21.86
N TYR A 546 -7.87 16.52 21.45
CA TYR A 546 -8.07 17.67 22.35
C TYR A 546 -8.72 18.84 21.61
N TYR A 547 -9.31 19.79 22.35
CA TYR A 547 -9.94 20.97 21.76
C TYR A 547 -8.89 21.94 21.19
N GLY A 548 -9.13 22.41 19.96
CA GLY A 548 -8.22 23.31 19.23
C GLY A 548 -7.21 22.60 18.31
N ALA A 549 -7.19 21.27 18.28
CA ALA A 549 -6.43 20.48 17.30
C ALA A 549 -7.04 20.56 15.89
N MET A 550 -6.26 20.31 14.84
CA MET A 550 -6.80 20.00 13.52
C MET A 550 -7.67 18.74 13.59
N PRO A 551 -8.76 18.64 12.82
CA PRO A 551 -9.61 17.46 12.83
C PRO A 551 -8.86 16.21 12.37
N VAL A 552 -9.10 15.09 13.05
CA VAL A 552 -8.58 13.78 12.63
C VAL A 552 -9.47 13.26 11.51
N ILE A 553 -8.91 13.12 10.30
CA ILE A 553 -9.63 12.60 9.14
C ILE A 553 -9.40 11.09 9.03
N VAL A 554 -10.48 10.31 9.09
CA VAL A 554 -10.46 8.86 8.86
C VAL A 554 -11.26 8.55 7.61
N ASN A 555 -10.58 8.09 6.56
CA ASN A 555 -11.22 7.72 5.29
C ASN A 555 -11.70 6.26 5.30
N VAL A 556 -13.01 6.09 5.24
CA VAL A 556 -13.73 4.81 5.28
C VAL A 556 -14.27 4.47 3.90
N THR A 557 -13.97 3.28 3.38
CA THR A 557 -14.57 2.79 2.13
C THR A 557 -15.97 2.24 2.41
N ILE A 558 -16.98 2.76 1.71
CA ILE A 558 -18.31 2.17 1.62
C ILE A 558 -18.26 1.09 0.54
N LEU A 559 -18.63 -0.15 0.87
CA LEU A 559 -18.83 -1.22 -0.11
C LEU A 559 -20.32 -1.48 -0.27
N ASN A 560 -20.81 -1.47 -1.51
CA ASN A 560 -22.21 -1.68 -1.84
C ASN A 560 -22.41 -3.03 -2.55
N GLY A 561 -22.75 -4.06 -1.77
CA GLY A 561 -23.07 -5.38 -2.34
C GLY A 561 -24.49 -5.49 -2.91
N MET A 562 -25.29 -4.42 -2.89
CA MET A 562 -26.70 -4.43 -3.34
C MET A 562 -26.88 -4.25 -4.85
N GLY A 563 -25.95 -3.60 -5.54
CA GLY A 563 -26.04 -3.33 -6.98
C GLY A 563 -24.87 -2.49 -7.48
N VAL A 564 -24.72 -2.42 -8.82
CA VAL A 564 -23.61 -1.70 -9.50
C VAL A 564 -23.66 -0.19 -9.28
N SER A 565 -24.82 0.34 -8.89
CA SER A 565 -24.93 1.72 -8.44
C SER A 565 -25.63 1.79 -7.09
N GLY A 566 -25.23 2.76 -6.29
CA GLY A 566 -25.90 3.12 -5.05
C GLY A 566 -26.02 4.62 -4.92
N LYS A 567 -26.94 5.08 -4.08
CA LYS A 567 -27.08 6.48 -3.69
C LYS A 567 -27.16 6.58 -2.18
N ILE A 568 -26.44 7.54 -1.61
CA ILE A 568 -26.61 7.91 -0.20
C ILE A 568 -27.87 8.78 -0.13
N LEU A 569 -28.91 8.28 0.57
CA LEU A 569 -30.24 8.91 0.56
C LEU A 569 -30.26 10.26 1.28
N GLU A 570 -29.59 10.32 2.43
CA GLU A 570 -29.56 11.46 3.34
C GLU A 570 -28.13 11.67 3.84
N LYS A 571 -27.84 12.89 4.31
CA LYS A 571 -26.54 13.20 4.92
C LYS A 571 -26.26 12.24 6.10
N PRO A 572 -25.05 11.66 6.21
CA PRO A 572 -24.66 10.84 7.36
C PRO A 572 -24.95 11.57 8.69
N LEU A 573 -25.58 10.85 9.62
CA LEU A 573 -26.04 11.39 10.89
C LEU A 573 -25.08 11.00 12.01
N TRP A 574 -24.51 12.00 12.69
CA TRP A 574 -23.82 11.81 13.95
C TRP A 574 -24.82 11.66 15.10
N GLN A 575 -24.73 10.57 15.84
CA GLN A 575 -25.54 10.25 17.00
C GLN A 575 -24.61 10.13 18.22
N PRO A 576 -24.34 11.22 18.97
CA PRO A 576 -23.50 11.17 20.15
C PRO A 576 -24.17 10.35 21.24
N TYR A 577 -23.44 9.43 21.87
CA TYR A 577 -23.95 8.70 23.03
C TYR A 577 -23.74 9.57 24.28
N THR A 578 -24.75 10.33 24.69
CA THR A 578 -24.68 11.24 25.85
C THR A 578 -24.17 10.58 27.15
N PRO A 579 -24.60 9.35 27.53
CA PRO A 579 -24.07 8.67 28.72
C PRO A 579 -22.59 8.23 28.59
N GLN A 580 -22.03 8.26 27.38
CA GLN A 580 -20.64 8.00 27.07
C GLN A 580 -19.96 9.24 26.46
N PHE A 581 -20.41 10.44 26.88
CA PHE A 581 -19.81 11.74 26.56
C PHE A 581 -19.67 12.04 25.07
N GLY A 582 -20.49 11.46 24.20
CA GLY A 582 -20.41 11.65 22.75
C GLY A 582 -20.55 13.11 22.29
N ASN A 583 -21.19 13.96 23.11
CA ASN A 583 -21.31 15.41 22.90
C ASN A 583 -19.97 16.18 23.06
N TYR A 584 -18.90 15.51 23.48
CA TYR A 584 -17.54 16.03 23.44
C TYR A 584 -16.81 15.75 22.12
N ILE A 585 -17.41 14.99 21.22
CA ILE A 585 -16.93 14.77 19.85
C ILE A 585 -17.86 15.50 18.87
N GLU A 586 -17.25 16.30 18.01
CA GLU A 586 -17.87 16.88 16.82
C GLU A 586 -17.43 16.06 15.60
N VAL A 587 -18.34 15.84 14.65
CA VAL A 587 -18.08 15.04 13.46
C VAL A 587 -18.63 15.72 12.21
N ALA A 588 -17.77 15.88 11.22
CA ALA A 588 -18.11 16.35 9.88
C ALA A 588 -17.83 15.25 8.83
N PHE A 589 -18.48 15.34 7.68
CA PHE A 589 -18.45 14.31 6.64
C PHE A 589 -18.19 14.90 5.25
N SER A 590 -17.34 14.24 4.47
CA SER A 590 -17.32 14.35 3.02
C SER A 590 -17.56 12.96 2.40
N TYR A 591 -18.40 12.89 1.38
CA TYR A 591 -18.89 11.64 0.77
C TYR A 591 -19.45 11.93 -0.62
N PRO A 592 -19.42 10.96 -1.56
CA PRO A 592 -20.05 11.13 -2.86
C PRO A 592 -21.56 10.93 -2.75
N THR A 593 -22.33 11.61 -3.59
CA THR A 593 -23.79 11.39 -3.70
C THR A 593 -24.11 10.00 -4.23
N GLU A 594 -23.30 9.50 -5.16
CA GLU A 594 -23.46 8.22 -5.85
C GLU A 594 -22.27 7.29 -5.57
N LEU A 595 -22.56 5.99 -5.48
CA LEU A 595 -21.59 4.91 -5.33
C LEU A 595 -21.52 4.18 -6.67
N TRP A 596 -20.33 4.12 -7.27
CA TRP A 596 -20.09 3.49 -8.57
C TRP A 596 -18.63 3.04 -8.66
N PRO A 597 -18.32 1.83 -9.19
CA PRO A 597 -19.23 0.77 -9.64
C PRO A 597 -19.66 -0.21 -8.54
N TRP A 598 -18.99 -0.26 -7.38
CA TRP A 598 -19.45 -1.06 -6.23
C TRP A 598 -19.11 -0.41 -4.89
N SER A 599 -18.57 0.80 -4.90
CA SER A 599 -18.01 1.44 -3.72
C SER A 599 -18.07 2.96 -3.79
N GLY A 600 -17.70 3.58 -2.68
CA GLY A 600 -17.46 5.01 -2.54
C GLY A 600 -16.73 5.28 -1.23
N TYR A 601 -16.54 6.55 -0.88
CA TYR A 601 -15.82 6.95 0.33
C TYR A 601 -16.74 7.64 1.34
N LEU A 602 -16.34 7.59 2.60
CA LEU A 602 -16.85 8.42 3.69
C LEU A 602 -15.63 8.94 4.44
N ALA A 603 -15.30 10.20 4.21
CA ALA A 603 -14.30 10.92 4.99
C ALA A 603 -14.97 11.39 6.28
N VAL A 604 -14.53 10.83 7.41
CA VAL A 604 -15.01 11.20 8.74
C VAL A 604 -13.98 12.13 9.37
N SER A 605 -14.34 13.41 9.47
CA SER A 605 -13.53 14.44 10.12
C SER A 605 -13.99 14.57 11.57
N ILE A 606 -13.11 14.30 12.52
CA ILE A 606 -13.41 14.21 13.96
C ILE A 606 -12.69 15.34 14.70
N SER A 607 -13.43 16.14 15.47
CA SER A 607 -12.90 17.20 16.34
C SER A 607 -13.45 17.08 17.77
N VAL A 608 -12.88 17.84 18.70
CA VAL A 608 -13.32 17.89 20.11
C VAL A 608 -14.09 19.18 20.33
N SER A 609 -15.24 19.10 21.01
CA SER A 609 -16.07 20.27 21.28
C SER A 609 -15.50 21.14 22.41
N LYS A 610 -15.81 22.45 22.39
CA LYS A 610 -15.30 23.44 23.36
C LYS A 610 -15.58 23.08 24.81
N GLY A 611 -16.68 22.37 25.09
CA GLY A 611 -17.03 21.90 26.42
C GLY A 611 -16.06 20.88 27.03
N ALA A 612 -15.22 20.24 26.20
CA ALA A 612 -14.25 19.23 26.61
C ALA A 612 -12.80 19.75 26.71
N ALA A 613 -12.56 21.06 26.56
CA ALA A 613 -11.20 21.62 26.51
C ALA A 613 -10.33 21.33 27.75
N ASN A 614 -10.95 21.16 28.92
CA ASN A 614 -10.28 20.79 30.18
C ASN A 614 -10.67 19.38 30.67
N TRP A 615 -11.20 18.53 29.79
CA TRP A 615 -11.74 17.21 30.14
C TRP A 615 -10.78 16.07 29.77
N ASP A 616 -10.70 15.06 30.63
CA ASP A 616 -9.98 13.81 30.37
C ASP A 616 -10.96 12.63 30.39
N GLY A 617 -11.00 11.84 29.32
CA GLY A 617 -11.85 10.66 29.28
C GLY A 617 -11.99 10.02 27.90
N ILE A 618 -12.89 9.06 27.78
CA ILE A 618 -13.21 8.39 26.51
C ILE A 618 -14.63 8.79 26.12
N ALA A 619 -14.76 9.38 24.93
CA ALA A 619 -16.05 9.76 24.34
C ALA A 619 -16.43 8.79 23.21
N GLN A 620 -17.74 8.54 23.05
CA GLN A 620 -18.26 7.57 22.07
C GLN A 620 -19.55 8.03 21.39
N GLY A 621 -19.78 7.54 20.18
CA GLY A 621 -21.04 7.71 19.48
C GLY A 621 -21.12 6.85 18.22
N LEU A 622 -22.09 7.16 17.37
CA LEU A 622 -22.41 6.39 16.18
C LEU A 622 -22.63 7.30 14.99
N VAL A 623 -22.01 7.00 13.86
CA VAL A 623 -22.45 7.55 12.57
C VAL A 623 -23.40 6.54 11.93
N THR A 624 -24.59 7.00 11.53
CA THR A 624 -25.56 6.19 10.78
C THR A 624 -25.75 6.81 9.40
N LEU A 625 -25.73 6.00 8.35
CA LEU A 625 -26.09 6.44 6.99
C LEU A 625 -26.84 5.33 6.24
N THR A 626 -27.66 5.71 5.27
CA THR A 626 -28.49 4.78 4.50
C THR A 626 -28.14 4.85 3.02
N VAL A 627 -27.71 3.70 2.49
CA VAL A 627 -27.47 3.49 1.06
C VAL A 627 -28.71 2.84 0.46
N THR A 628 -29.13 3.32 -0.72
CA THR A 628 -30.11 2.63 -1.57
C THR A 628 -29.46 2.22 -2.89
N SER A 629 -29.93 1.14 -3.49
CA SER A 629 -29.57 0.68 -4.83
C SER A 629 -30.82 0.43 -5.66
N PRO A 630 -30.76 0.61 -6.99
CA PRO A 630 -31.83 0.17 -7.89
C PRO A 630 -32.18 -1.32 -7.67
N PRO A 631 -33.43 -1.73 -7.98
CA PRO A 631 -33.78 -3.15 -8.03
C PRO A 631 -32.87 -3.89 -9.02
N GLU A 632 -32.51 -5.13 -8.70
CA GLU A 632 -31.83 -6.02 -9.65
C GLU A 632 -32.85 -6.76 -10.53
N ASP A 633 -32.38 -7.47 -11.57
CA ASP A 633 -33.23 -8.17 -12.55
C ASP A 633 -34.31 -9.06 -11.87
N GLY A 634 -35.58 -8.72 -12.09
CA GLY A 634 -36.74 -9.42 -11.51
C GLY A 634 -37.30 -8.81 -10.21
N GLU A 635 -36.62 -7.84 -9.61
CA GLU A 635 -37.13 -7.09 -8.45
C GLU A 635 -37.90 -5.82 -8.89
N LYS A 636 -38.84 -5.36 -8.04
CA LYS A 636 -39.63 -4.14 -8.29
C LYS A 636 -39.30 -2.99 -7.34
N SER A 637 -38.66 -3.29 -6.21
CA SER A 637 -38.35 -2.36 -5.13
C SER A 637 -36.85 -2.14 -5.02
N ALA A 638 -36.42 -0.89 -4.83
CA ALA A 638 -35.03 -0.58 -4.49
C ALA A 638 -34.56 -1.35 -3.25
N ARG A 639 -33.29 -1.75 -3.24
CA ARG A 639 -32.64 -2.40 -2.11
C ARG A 639 -32.06 -1.31 -1.20
N THR A 640 -32.34 -1.35 0.10
CA THR A 640 -31.88 -0.33 1.04
C THR A 640 -31.14 -0.95 2.22
N SER A 641 -30.01 -0.38 2.60
CA SER A 641 -29.16 -0.83 3.70
C SER A 641 -28.68 0.35 4.53
N THR A 642 -29.12 0.39 5.80
CA THR A 642 -28.63 1.33 6.79
C THR A 642 -27.41 0.75 7.50
N ILE A 643 -26.28 1.44 7.38
CA ILE A 643 -25.00 1.05 7.96
C ILE A 643 -24.60 1.98 9.09
N LYS A 644 -23.81 1.44 10.02
CA LYS A 644 -23.48 2.05 11.31
C LYS A 644 -21.97 1.99 11.52
N LEU A 645 -21.34 3.13 11.83
CA LEU A 645 -19.93 3.26 12.15
C LEU A 645 -19.78 3.72 13.60
N PRO A 646 -19.45 2.84 14.55
CA PRO A 646 -19.11 3.25 15.91
C PRO A 646 -17.84 4.10 15.90
N ILE A 647 -17.86 5.23 16.61
CA ILE A 647 -16.68 6.08 16.84
C ILE A 647 -16.39 6.11 18.34
N LYS A 648 -15.12 5.91 18.69
CA LYS A 648 -14.60 5.97 20.06
C LYS A 648 -13.25 6.70 20.05
N ALA A 649 -13.12 7.73 20.88
CA ALA A 649 -11.90 8.52 20.97
C ALA A 649 -11.49 8.78 22.43
N LYS A 650 -10.19 8.80 22.70
CA LYS A 650 -9.63 9.33 23.94
C LYS A 650 -9.47 10.83 23.77
N ILE A 651 -10.06 11.60 24.68
CA ILE A 651 -9.89 13.05 24.79
C ILE A 651 -9.05 13.34 26.04
N ILE A 652 -8.17 14.33 25.93
CA ILE A 652 -7.37 14.89 27.02
C ILE A 652 -7.58 16.42 27.11
N PRO A 653 -7.23 17.04 28.26
CA PRO A 653 -7.17 18.49 28.35
C PRO A 653 -6.21 19.06 27.30
N THR A 654 -6.63 20.18 26.71
CA THR A 654 -5.91 20.90 25.65
C THR A 654 -4.44 21.17 26.05
N PRO A 655 -3.45 20.53 25.38
CA PRO A 655 -2.05 20.63 25.78
C PRO A 655 -1.49 22.05 25.71
N PRO A 656 -0.40 22.37 26.43
CA PRO A 656 0.28 23.65 26.31
C PRO A 656 0.65 23.95 24.85
N ARG A 657 0.39 25.18 24.39
CA ARG A 657 0.66 25.64 23.01
C ARG A 657 2.06 25.25 22.52
N SER A 658 3.07 25.41 23.38
CA SER A 658 4.48 25.08 23.11
C SER A 658 4.76 23.60 22.80
N LYS A 659 3.81 22.70 23.03
CA LYS A 659 3.91 21.27 22.69
C LYS A 659 3.14 20.89 21.42
N ARG A 660 2.45 21.82 20.75
CA ARG A 660 1.65 21.54 19.55
C ARG A 660 2.42 21.98 18.30
N VAL A 661 2.59 21.06 17.37
CA VAL A 661 3.37 21.21 16.14
C VAL A 661 2.47 20.91 14.95
N LEU A 662 2.32 21.87 14.06
CA LEU A 662 1.54 21.71 12.84
C LEU A 662 2.50 21.36 11.70
N TRP A 663 2.31 20.20 11.07
CA TRP A 663 2.99 19.81 9.83
C TRP A 663 2.21 20.40 8.65
N ASP A 664 2.89 21.16 7.81
CA ASP A 664 2.35 21.57 6.51
C ASP A 664 2.36 20.40 5.54
N GLN A 665 1.19 19.96 5.10
CA GLN A 665 1.02 18.92 4.07
C GLN A 665 0.52 19.51 2.75
N TYR A 666 -0.04 20.73 2.79
CA TYR A 666 -0.75 21.31 1.65
C TYR A 666 0.21 21.68 0.52
N HIS A 667 1.44 22.07 0.85
CA HIS A 667 2.49 22.43 -0.09
C HIS A 667 3.47 21.29 -0.44
N ASN A 668 3.19 20.06 0.02
CA ASN A 668 3.89 18.85 -0.43
C ASN A 668 3.25 18.28 -1.71
N LEU A 669 4.04 17.71 -2.61
CA LEU A 669 3.57 17.32 -3.95
C LEU A 669 2.53 16.21 -4.01
N ARG A 670 1.65 16.40 -5.00
CA ARG A 670 0.68 15.43 -5.45
C ARG A 670 1.26 14.50 -6.51
N TYR A 671 1.87 13.39 -6.09
CA TYR A 671 2.62 12.53 -7.01
C TYR A 671 1.77 11.80 -8.11
N PRO A 672 2.08 11.93 -9.43
CA PRO A 672 2.77 13.02 -10.10
C PRO A 672 1.96 13.66 -11.26
N PRO A 673 2.10 14.98 -11.47
CA PRO A 673 1.92 15.61 -12.78
C PRO A 673 3.23 15.89 -13.54
N GLY A 674 4.40 15.85 -12.87
CA GLY A 674 5.70 16.31 -13.39
C GLY A 674 6.91 15.44 -13.01
N TYR A 675 8.13 15.90 -13.32
CA TYR A 675 9.39 15.24 -12.94
C TYR A 675 10.03 15.94 -11.73
N PHE A 676 9.92 15.26 -10.59
CA PHE A 676 10.56 15.65 -9.35
C PHE A 676 11.70 14.67 -9.03
N PRO A 677 12.95 15.16 -8.93
CA PRO A 677 14.12 14.33 -8.71
C PRO A 677 14.21 13.93 -7.23
N ARG A 678 14.73 12.74 -6.94
CA ARG A 678 14.97 12.34 -5.54
C ARG A 678 15.90 13.31 -4.81
N ASP A 679 15.57 13.51 -3.55
CA ASP A 679 16.29 14.16 -2.46
C ASP A 679 17.74 13.65 -2.28
N ASN A 680 18.05 12.41 -2.67
CA ASN A 680 19.43 11.90 -2.68
C ASN A 680 20.00 11.78 -4.10
N LEU A 681 20.82 12.75 -4.52
CA LEU A 681 21.45 12.82 -5.84
C LEU A 681 22.38 11.63 -6.17
N ARG A 682 22.81 10.84 -5.18
CA ARG A 682 23.59 9.61 -5.41
C ARG A 682 22.72 8.43 -5.89
N MET A 683 21.40 8.50 -5.74
CA MET A 683 20.46 7.42 -6.11
C MET A 683 20.09 7.40 -7.60
N LYS A 684 21.04 7.00 -8.46
CA LYS A 684 20.89 7.03 -9.94
C LYS A 684 19.93 6.00 -10.57
N ASN A 685 19.40 5.04 -9.79
CA ASN A 685 18.65 3.90 -10.33
C ASN A 685 17.13 4.13 -10.43
N ASP A 686 16.60 5.09 -9.68
CA ASP A 686 15.19 5.47 -9.69
C ASP A 686 15.12 6.98 -9.40
N PRO A 687 15.05 7.83 -10.46
CA PRO A 687 15.27 9.26 -10.31
C PRO A 687 14.09 10.02 -9.71
N LEU A 688 12.92 9.39 -9.58
CA LEU A 688 11.66 10.01 -9.12
C LEU A 688 11.38 9.62 -7.67
N ASP A 689 10.84 10.53 -6.84
CA ASP A 689 10.22 10.10 -5.58
C ASP A 689 8.74 9.76 -5.74
N TRP A 690 8.46 8.46 -5.84
CA TRP A 690 7.11 7.91 -6.05
C TRP A 690 6.23 7.88 -4.79
N ASN A 691 6.75 8.17 -3.60
CA ASN A 691 6.08 7.78 -2.35
C ASN A 691 5.11 8.85 -1.84
N GLY A 692 5.35 10.11 -2.17
CA GLY A 692 4.59 11.25 -1.68
C GLY A 692 4.90 11.56 -0.22
N ASP A 693 5.21 12.82 0.03
CA ASP A 693 5.54 13.31 1.36
C ASP A 693 4.32 13.35 2.26
N HIS A 694 4.39 12.61 3.36
CA HIS A 694 3.43 12.74 4.44
C HIS A 694 4.01 12.24 5.76
N ILE A 695 3.64 12.91 6.85
CA ILE A 695 4.15 12.66 8.21
C ILE A 695 3.97 11.22 8.70
N HIS A 696 3.09 10.43 8.07
CA HIS A 696 2.85 9.01 8.37
C HIS A 696 3.30 8.03 7.27
N THR A 697 3.90 8.47 6.16
CA THR A 697 4.45 7.61 5.10
C THR A 697 5.97 7.50 5.22
N ASN A 698 6.71 8.37 4.52
CA ASN A 698 8.17 8.45 4.53
C ASN A 698 8.71 9.15 5.81
N PHE A 699 8.04 10.19 6.30
CA PHE A 699 8.43 10.91 7.52
C PHE A 699 7.97 10.27 8.85
N ARG A 700 7.46 9.04 8.80
CA ARG A 700 6.94 8.26 9.94
C ARG A 700 7.89 8.17 11.14
N ASP A 701 9.20 8.11 10.89
CA ASP A 701 10.19 8.02 11.95
C ASP A 701 10.32 9.35 12.73
N MET A 702 10.20 10.51 12.07
CA MET A 702 10.13 11.80 12.76
C MET A 702 8.84 11.93 13.57
N TYR A 703 7.68 11.58 13.01
CA TYR A 703 6.42 11.56 13.76
C TYR A 703 6.58 10.78 15.07
N THR A 704 7.16 9.57 14.97
CA THR A 704 7.38 8.68 16.11
C THR A 704 8.27 9.35 17.17
N HIS A 705 9.34 10.03 16.77
CA HIS A 705 10.24 10.72 17.71
C HIS A 705 9.60 11.97 18.33
N LEU A 706 8.92 12.83 17.55
CA LEU A 706 8.17 13.98 18.07
C LEU A 706 7.15 13.54 19.13
N ARG A 707 6.38 12.48 18.85
CA ARG A 707 5.43 11.89 19.80
C ARG A 707 6.10 11.34 21.05
N ASN A 708 7.24 10.65 20.91
CA ASN A 708 8.03 10.14 22.04
C ASN A 708 8.62 11.26 22.91
N SER A 709 8.99 12.40 22.32
CA SER A 709 9.40 13.62 23.03
C SER A 709 8.22 14.40 23.64
N GLY A 710 6.99 13.94 23.44
CA GLY A 710 5.78 14.51 24.05
C GLY A 710 5.20 15.72 23.29
N TYR A 711 5.58 15.93 22.03
CA TYR A 711 4.93 16.88 21.13
C TYR A 711 3.68 16.27 20.51
N TYR A 712 2.64 17.08 20.35
CA TYR A 712 1.44 16.76 19.58
C TYR A 712 1.67 17.24 18.14
N VAL A 713 1.38 16.37 17.17
CA VAL A 713 1.67 16.60 15.76
C VAL A 713 0.39 16.48 14.96
N GLU A 714 -0.01 17.58 14.36
CA GLU A 714 -1.21 17.73 13.54
C GLU A 714 -0.84 17.93 12.07
N VAL A 715 -1.74 17.60 11.13
CA VAL A 715 -1.52 17.73 9.69
C VAL A 715 -2.39 18.86 9.14
N LEU A 716 -1.78 19.81 8.44
CA LEU A 716 -2.45 20.91 7.76
C LEU A 716 -2.63 20.60 6.27
N GLY A 717 -3.83 20.18 5.87
CA GLY A 717 -4.20 19.92 4.47
C GLY A 717 -4.91 21.09 3.78
N SER A 718 -4.59 22.33 4.16
CA SER A 718 -5.22 23.57 3.66
C SER A 718 -4.23 24.74 3.68
N PRO A 719 -4.39 25.79 2.86
CA PRO A 719 -3.45 26.92 2.83
C PRO A 719 -3.37 27.65 4.18
N PHE A 720 -2.29 28.40 4.42
CA PHE A 720 -2.02 29.08 5.70
C PHE A 720 -3.09 30.10 6.11
N THR A 721 -3.86 30.60 5.14
CA THR A 721 -5.02 31.48 5.37
C THR A 721 -6.20 30.79 6.05
N CYS A 722 -6.24 29.44 6.12
CA CYS A 722 -7.37 28.67 6.64
C CYS A 722 -7.23 28.18 8.10
N PHE A 723 -6.11 28.42 8.80
CA PHE A 723 -5.91 27.94 10.17
C PHE A 723 -5.62 29.03 11.22
N ASP A 724 -5.96 28.73 12.47
CA ASP A 724 -5.67 29.56 13.65
C ASP A 724 -4.31 29.20 14.26
N ALA A 725 -3.29 29.98 13.90
CA ALA A 725 -1.93 29.84 14.44
C ALA A 725 -1.80 30.13 15.94
N SER A 726 -2.79 30.78 16.57
CA SER A 726 -2.76 30.99 18.03
C SER A 726 -2.85 29.66 18.80
N GLN A 727 -3.43 28.61 18.19
CA GLN A 727 -3.49 27.27 18.78
C GLN A 727 -2.13 26.55 18.81
N TYR A 728 -1.20 26.86 17.90
CA TYR A 728 0.02 26.08 17.68
C TYR A 728 1.26 26.80 18.17
N GLY A 729 2.20 26.07 18.78
CA GLY A 729 3.50 26.61 19.16
C GLY A 729 4.43 26.75 17.95
N THR A 730 4.37 25.77 17.05
CA THR A 730 5.29 25.64 15.91
C THR A 730 4.54 25.24 14.64
N LEU A 731 4.85 25.90 13.52
CA LEU A 731 4.60 25.40 12.16
C LEU A 731 5.89 24.76 11.64
N LEU A 732 5.75 23.61 11.00
CA LEU A 732 6.83 22.78 10.46
C LEU A 732 6.57 22.57 8.96
N ILE A 733 7.42 23.17 8.13
CA ILE A 733 7.45 23.00 6.67
C ILE A 733 8.64 22.11 6.35
N VAL A 734 8.42 21.03 5.60
CA VAL A 734 9.46 20.07 5.22
C VAL A 734 9.21 19.66 3.78
N ASP A 735 10.26 19.81 2.97
CA ASP A 735 10.27 19.34 1.58
C ASP A 735 9.08 19.87 0.75
N ALA A 736 8.80 21.17 0.90
CA ALA A 736 7.71 21.81 0.17
C ALA A 736 8.14 22.16 -1.25
N GLU A 737 7.33 21.77 -2.23
CA GLU A 737 7.61 21.94 -3.64
C GLU A 737 6.54 22.77 -4.41
N GLU A 738 5.39 23.04 -3.80
CA GLU A 738 4.37 23.97 -4.32
C GLU A 738 4.70 25.45 -4.03
N GLU A 739 4.03 26.36 -4.76
CA GLU A 739 4.14 27.82 -4.58
C GLU A 739 3.21 28.35 -3.46
N TYR A 740 3.60 29.46 -2.81
CA TYR A 740 2.82 30.11 -1.75
C TYR A 740 2.09 31.35 -2.26
N PHE A 741 0.80 31.50 -1.96
CA PHE A 741 0.07 32.70 -2.38
C PHE A 741 0.47 33.94 -1.55
N PRO A 742 0.42 35.17 -2.10
CA PRO A 742 0.79 36.39 -1.36
C PRO A 742 0.02 36.62 -0.05
N GLY A 743 -1.22 36.12 0.03
CA GLY A 743 -2.01 36.13 1.26
C GLY A 743 -1.45 35.23 2.36
N GLU A 744 -0.83 34.10 2.00
CA GLU A 744 -0.18 33.17 2.93
C GLU A 744 1.14 33.72 3.45
N VAL A 745 1.95 34.31 2.57
CA VAL A 745 3.18 35.02 2.95
C VAL A 745 2.88 36.11 3.98
N THR A 746 1.84 36.91 3.72
CA THR A 746 1.38 37.96 4.65
C THR A 746 0.86 37.38 5.97
N LYS A 747 0.05 36.33 5.91
CA LYS A 747 -0.54 35.66 7.09
C LYS A 747 0.53 35.02 7.97
N LEU A 748 1.48 34.29 7.38
CA LEU A 748 2.56 33.64 8.11
C LEU A 748 3.45 34.66 8.82
N LYS A 749 3.78 35.80 8.18
CA LYS A 749 4.52 36.88 8.82
C LYS A 749 3.79 37.42 10.07
N GLN A 750 2.48 37.65 9.96
CA GLN A 750 1.66 38.08 11.10
C GLN A 750 1.58 37.03 12.20
N ASP A 751 1.45 35.75 11.86
CA ASP A 751 1.40 34.66 12.84
C ASP A 751 2.73 34.51 13.59
N ILE A 752 3.85 34.65 12.88
CA ILE A 752 5.20 34.68 13.45
C ILE A 752 5.33 35.85 14.43
N ASP A 753 4.94 37.07 14.03
CA ASP A 753 4.97 38.26 14.89
C ASP A 753 4.10 38.08 16.15
N ASN A 754 2.98 37.36 16.02
CA ASN A 754 2.11 36.94 17.14
C ASN A 754 2.66 35.72 17.93
N GLY A 755 3.90 35.30 17.68
CA GLY A 755 4.63 34.33 18.47
C GLY A 755 4.50 32.87 18.02
N LEU A 756 4.12 32.59 16.77
CA LEU A 756 4.33 31.28 16.13
C LEU A 756 5.83 31.05 15.89
N SER A 757 6.36 29.90 16.30
CA SER A 757 7.69 29.45 15.84
C SER A 757 7.57 28.81 14.46
N LEU A 758 8.53 29.07 13.58
CA LEU A 758 8.61 28.44 12.26
C LEU A 758 9.87 27.55 12.21
N ILE A 759 9.70 26.31 11.75
CA ILE A 759 10.80 25.42 11.41
C ILE A 759 10.65 25.04 9.93
N ILE A 760 11.70 25.27 9.15
CA ILE A 760 11.77 24.84 7.75
C ILE A 760 12.91 23.85 7.61
N PHE A 761 12.63 22.71 6.99
CA PHE A 761 13.63 21.81 6.42
C PHE A 761 13.51 21.87 4.90
N ALA A 762 14.53 22.45 4.27
CA ALA A 762 14.56 22.65 2.83
C ALA A 762 15.68 21.81 2.21
N ASP A 763 15.35 21.05 1.17
CA ASP A 763 16.29 20.16 0.49
C ASP A 763 17.10 20.89 -0.62
N TRP A 764 17.72 20.16 -1.54
CA TRP A 764 18.61 20.75 -2.54
C TRP A 764 17.84 21.43 -3.68
N TYR A 765 18.42 22.50 -4.21
CA TYR A 765 17.99 23.13 -5.47
C TYR A 765 19.22 23.71 -6.16
N ASN A 766 19.43 23.35 -7.42
CA ASN A 766 20.48 23.94 -8.25
C ASN A 766 20.16 23.76 -9.73
N ILE A 767 20.04 24.86 -10.47
CA ILE A 767 19.66 24.85 -11.89
C ILE A 767 20.68 24.08 -12.76
N SER A 768 21.96 24.11 -12.41
CA SER A 768 23.01 23.38 -13.13
C SER A 768 23.00 21.88 -12.84
N VAL A 769 22.66 21.47 -11.61
CA VAL A 769 22.43 20.06 -11.24
C VAL A 769 21.17 19.54 -11.91
N MET A 770 20.06 20.29 -11.86
CA MET A 770 18.81 19.95 -12.57
C MET A 770 19.06 19.71 -14.07
N LYS A 771 19.85 20.59 -14.71
CA LYS A 771 20.30 20.44 -16.12
C LYS A 771 21.27 19.28 -16.39
N LYS A 772 21.86 18.65 -15.34
CA LYS A 772 22.71 17.45 -15.42
C LYS A 772 21.96 16.16 -15.09
N VAL A 773 21.02 16.19 -14.13
CA VAL A 773 20.17 15.04 -13.76
C VAL A 773 18.96 14.86 -14.67
N LYS A 774 18.69 15.83 -15.56
CA LYS A 774 17.85 15.59 -16.74
C LYS A 774 18.27 14.28 -17.42
N PHE A 775 17.31 13.42 -17.71
CA PHE A 775 17.57 12.22 -18.47
C PHE A 775 17.01 12.39 -19.89
N TYR A 776 17.76 11.89 -20.87
CA TYR A 776 17.18 11.67 -22.18
C TYR A 776 16.32 10.42 -22.07
N ASP A 777 15.01 10.59 -22.07
CA ASP A 777 14.15 9.43 -22.17
C ASP A 777 14.17 8.93 -23.61
N GLU A 778 14.90 7.84 -23.84
CA GLU A 778 14.95 7.16 -25.14
C GLU A 778 13.56 6.81 -25.71
N ASN A 779 12.51 6.82 -24.87
CA ASN A 779 11.12 6.55 -25.23
C ASN A 779 10.31 7.80 -25.60
N THR A 780 10.49 8.95 -24.93
CA THR A 780 9.88 10.22 -25.37
C THR A 780 10.75 10.99 -26.36
N ARG A 781 12.01 10.56 -26.59
CA ARG A 781 13.05 11.27 -27.34
C ARG A 781 13.30 12.72 -26.89
N GLN A 782 12.84 13.05 -25.70
CA GLN A 782 12.92 14.37 -25.11
C GLN A 782 13.75 14.32 -23.83
N TRP A 783 14.39 15.45 -23.55
CA TRP A 783 15.07 15.65 -22.29
C TRP A 783 14.04 16.04 -21.23
N TRP A 784 13.74 15.11 -20.33
CA TRP A 784 12.95 15.43 -19.14
C TRP A 784 13.83 16.23 -18.20
N MET A 785 13.49 17.50 -17.98
CA MET A 785 14.15 18.34 -16.98
C MET A 785 13.33 18.30 -15.69
N PRO A 786 13.97 18.33 -14.51
CA PRO A 786 13.28 18.52 -13.25
C PRO A 786 12.46 19.81 -13.24
N ASP A 787 11.24 19.75 -12.71
CA ASP A 787 10.39 20.94 -12.53
C ASP A 787 10.90 21.80 -11.36
N THR A 788 11.44 21.17 -10.30
CA THR A 788 12.25 21.80 -9.25
C THR A 788 13.41 20.89 -8.81
N GLY A 789 14.14 21.26 -7.76
CA GLY A 789 15.14 20.42 -7.08
C GLY A 789 14.48 19.30 -6.26
N GLY A 790 15.05 18.94 -5.12
CA GLY A 790 14.32 18.16 -4.10
C GLY A 790 13.14 18.98 -3.55
N ALA A 791 13.41 20.23 -3.16
CA ALA A 791 12.39 21.19 -2.73
C ALA A 791 12.29 22.42 -3.66
N ASN A 792 11.18 23.16 -3.60
CA ASN A 792 11.00 24.44 -4.30
C ASN A 792 11.61 25.60 -3.48
N ILE A 793 12.94 25.63 -3.45
CA ILE A 793 13.72 26.68 -2.79
C ILE A 793 13.35 28.10 -3.26
N PRO A 794 13.07 28.37 -4.56
CA PRO A 794 12.55 29.67 -4.98
C PRO A 794 11.26 30.08 -4.26
N ALA A 795 10.24 29.22 -4.21
CA ALA A 795 8.99 29.51 -3.51
C ALA A 795 9.19 29.68 -1.99
N ILE A 796 10.05 28.86 -1.37
CA ILE A 796 10.41 28.99 0.04
C ILE A 796 11.16 30.31 0.31
N ASN A 797 11.99 30.78 -0.62
CA ASN A 797 12.67 32.07 -0.53
C ASN A 797 11.69 33.25 -0.65
N ASP A 798 10.68 33.16 -1.51
CA ASP A 798 9.61 34.17 -1.59
C ASP A 798 8.79 34.24 -0.30
N LEU A 799 8.45 33.08 0.29
CA LEU A 799 7.81 32.96 1.61
C LEU A 799 8.66 33.58 2.74
N LEU A 800 9.98 33.38 2.70
CA LEU A 800 10.94 33.88 3.69
C LEU A 800 11.35 35.34 3.48
N SER A 801 11.09 35.92 2.31
CA SER A 801 11.50 37.28 1.95
C SER A 801 11.10 38.38 2.95
N PRO A 802 9.90 38.38 3.59
CA PRO A 802 9.53 39.42 4.56
C PRO A 802 10.23 39.28 5.92
N LEU A 803 10.92 38.16 6.14
CA LEU A 803 11.72 37.87 7.33
C LEU A 803 13.23 38.10 7.08
N GLY A 804 13.61 38.51 5.86
CA GLY A 804 14.99 38.76 5.49
C GLY A 804 15.87 37.51 5.39
N MET A 805 15.28 36.32 5.30
CA MET A 805 15.98 35.04 5.18
C MET A 805 15.94 34.52 3.73
N ALA A 806 16.95 33.75 3.33
CA ALA A 806 16.97 33.02 2.06
C ALA A 806 17.97 31.85 2.09
N PHE A 807 17.64 30.77 1.39
CA PHE A 807 18.55 29.69 1.02
C PHE A 807 19.30 30.02 -0.28
N SER A 808 20.43 29.36 -0.50
CA SER A 808 21.23 29.42 -1.72
C SER A 808 20.72 28.44 -2.79
N ASP A 809 21.40 28.42 -3.93
CA ASP A 809 21.32 27.36 -4.94
C ASP A 809 22.54 26.42 -4.95
N GLU A 810 23.37 26.42 -3.91
CA GLU A 810 24.54 25.52 -3.80
C GLU A 810 24.15 24.18 -3.16
N VAL A 811 24.69 23.05 -3.63
CA VAL A 811 24.33 21.72 -3.12
C VAL A 811 25.49 21.09 -2.37
N TYR A 812 25.23 20.63 -1.15
CA TYR A 812 26.25 20.09 -0.27
C TYR A 812 25.97 18.64 0.15
N GLU A 813 27.03 17.86 0.36
CA GLU A 813 27.01 16.52 0.94
C GLU A 813 28.10 16.36 2.02
N GLY A 814 27.90 15.45 2.97
CA GLY A 814 28.97 15.10 3.91
C GLY A 814 28.52 14.39 5.18
N GLU A 815 29.53 13.99 5.95
CA GLU A 815 29.35 13.45 7.31
C GLU A 815 29.63 14.56 8.33
N PHE A 816 28.83 14.61 9.39
CA PHE A 816 29.01 15.54 10.50
C PHE A 816 28.50 14.92 11.81
N THR A 817 28.90 15.48 12.95
CA THR A 817 28.47 15.01 14.27
C THR A 817 27.53 16.02 14.90
N LEU A 818 26.38 15.57 15.41
CA LEU A 818 25.44 16.41 16.16
C LEU A 818 25.18 15.80 17.55
N GLY A 819 25.75 16.43 18.58
CA GLY A 819 25.81 15.83 19.91
C GLY A 819 26.67 14.57 19.88
N GLU A 820 26.10 13.42 20.26
CA GLU A 820 26.77 12.11 20.24
C GLU A 820 26.51 11.31 18.94
N HIS A 821 25.76 11.86 17.98
CA HIS A 821 25.33 11.12 16.79
C HIS A 821 26.15 11.50 15.55
N GLU A 822 26.71 10.50 14.88
CA GLU A 822 27.27 10.65 13.52
C GLU A 822 26.12 10.66 12.49
N MET A 823 26.14 11.68 11.65
CA MET A 823 25.08 12.02 10.71
C MET A 823 25.65 12.06 9.30
N TYR A 824 24.91 11.50 8.32
CA TYR A 824 25.21 11.68 6.91
C TYR A 824 24.13 12.53 6.26
N TYR A 825 24.57 13.61 5.62
CA TYR A 825 23.78 14.54 4.82
C TYR A 825 24.02 14.22 3.35
N ALA A 826 22.95 13.83 2.66
CA ALA A 826 23.03 13.20 1.35
C ALA A 826 23.14 14.22 0.21
N SER A 827 22.23 15.19 0.23
CA SER A 827 22.17 16.40 -0.57
C SER A 827 21.38 17.44 0.25
N GLY A 828 21.51 18.72 -0.10
CA GLY A 828 20.68 19.81 0.42
C GLY A 828 21.32 21.17 0.16
N THR A 829 20.57 22.26 0.36
CA THR A 829 21.04 23.64 0.13
C THR A 829 21.86 24.23 1.31
N SER A 830 22.40 25.45 1.15
CA SER A 830 22.95 26.27 2.26
C SER A 830 22.07 27.48 2.56
N ILE A 831 22.28 28.14 3.71
CA ILE A 831 21.57 29.39 4.06
C ILE A 831 22.37 30.56 3.48
N ALA A 832 21.82 31.24 2.48
CA ALA A 832 22.45 32.39 1.81
C ALA A 832 22.28 33.70 2.59
N LYS A 833 21.15 33.88 3.28
CA LYS A 833 20.82 35.10 4.02
C LYS A 833 20.10 34.77 5.32
N PHE A 834 20.53 35.40 6.40
CA PHE A 834 19.93 35.30 7.72
C PHE A 834 20.05 36.66 8.44
N PRO A 835 19.11 37.04 9.33
CA PRO A 835 19.21 38.26 10.13
C PRO A 835 20.49 38.30 10.99
N GLU A 836 21.09 39.49 11.14
CA GLU A 836 22.34 39.69 11.89
C GLU A 836 22.20 39.43 13.40
N ASP A 837 20.99 39.61 13.94
CA ASP A 837 20.62 39.28 15.33
C ASP A 837 20.27 37.79 15.53
N GLY A 838 20.23 37.02 14.44
CA GLY A 838 19.91 35.60 14.43
C GLY A 838 21.11 34.71 14.78
N LEU A 839 20.85 33.58 15.45
CA LEU A 839 21.86 32.54 15.70
C LEU A 839 22.01 31.63 14.48
N LEU A 840 23.06 31.81 13.70
CA LEU A 840 23.46 30.88 12.65
C LEU A 840 24.44 29.81 13.20
N ILE A 841 24.11 28.53 13.01
CA ILE A 841 25.00 27.40 13.32
C ILE A 841 25.42 26.79 11.99
N THR A 842 26.72 26.75 11.73
CA THR A 842 27.28 26.27 10.46
C THR A 842 28.11 24.99 10.65
N GLN A 843 28.26 24.24 9.57
CA GLN A 843 29.15 23.09 9.48
C GLN A 843 29.75 23.04 8.07
N SER A 844 31.06 22.77 7.98
CA SER A 844 31.72 22.65 6.68
C SER A 844 31.42 21.29 6.04
N LEU A 845 30.85 21.33 4.83
CA LEU A 845 30.47 20.17 4.03
C LEU A 845 31.15 20.27 2.64
N LYS A 846 30.97 19.25 1.79
CA LYS A 846 31.54 19.23 0.43
C LYS A 846 30.49 19.65 -0.59
N ASP A 847 30.86 20.50 -1.51
CA ASP A 847 30.10 20.79 -2.74
C ASP A 847 29.95 19.50 -3.58
N GLN A 848 28.79 19.29 -4.22
CA GLN A 848 28.33 18.00 -4.79
C GLN A 848 28.18 17.99 -6.33
#